data_AF-A0A2P4WXV6-F1
#
_entry.id   AF-A0A2P4WXV6-F1
#
_cell.length_a   1.000
_cell.length_b   1.000
_cell.length_c   1.000
_cell.angle_alpha   90.00
_cell.angle_beta   90.00
_cell.angle_gamma   90.00
#
_symmetry.space_group_name_H-M   'P 1'
#
loop_
_entity.id
_entity.type
_entity.pdbx_description
1 polymer ?
#
loop_
_entity_poly.entity_id
_entity_poly.type
_entity_poly.pdbx_seq_one_letter_code
_entity_poly.pdbx_strand_id
1 'polypeptide(L)'
;MFGVISENLEAMRVKASYVDDFSGAAVLDDVCVPTEEKPFQSLVIKWMELDIPFRSTNLVKNRDYVYLEGTGYVQNANGERMGYHLLHSVSFAQTHQLPNRVRGNMSFIGFWRQIGTNTMEMYATSVMDPIDSGLIRKLIVPSMANVFLSTLKYAYCGQMRKLTYMLDKKYAESKMRGTPNKKRICVTCSSPVSSHRIGDFGKSNSTCKLCFGFVCHACKIARKLSFVDPDLLLSQRKVTFCTACISEVTSMSAIDVARTQIAARRLQMSERASFMKTLSSDDSSVDASFSSGHASSTINSTSCQERLKEISAMGKERFRSNPFPELVLSEEDHALLLNLTNTLVQQNFEKYQNFVNQDKRQVDLTRWKHVKSRNNIHVHVRREDPTELQVLQDGQNKSTPVMLSVGTFPGKMDDLMLGVMNPTLETMRMKASYVHDVNDAAILAPIIVPTEVGPFLSVVVKWMQRDLPLESTNLIKNRDFVYIEATGILHFPNGERVGYHLMHSIAFPQIRPLPNIVRGNLSICCMFRQLNENVIDNHSFSTLEPGGELLRFLMIPIAAECLLSAINYEPCGQITKLAWMMQRRRTEMVHSTQSSRSTCAMCMKGISRGRLGSIGRSTCKVCFNSVCMSCKVRKHVSMIAPDGKMLQPKVTFCAMCAGEASRMNALEVARDMARGYDISKMLYASSLLTSSSWSDSDQQ
;
A
#
# COMPACT_ATOMS: atom_id res chain seq x y z
N MET A 1 19.29 27.33 11.35
CA MET A 1 20.54 26.77 11.92
C MET A 1 20.31 25.77 13.04
N PHE A 2 19.61 26.11 14.14
CA PHE A 2 19.39 25.14 15.24
C PHE A 2 18.65 23.84 14.83
N GLY A 3 17.76 23.89 13.85
CA GLY A 3 17.14 22.68 13.29
C GLY A 3 17.97 21.94 12.23
N VAL A 4 19.12 22.50 11.83
CA VAL A 4 20.01 21.97 10.77
C VAL A 4 21.14 21.15 11.39
N ILE A 5 21.79 21.72 12.41
CA ILE A 5 22.97 21.16 13.06
C ILE A 5 22.67 19.81 13.71
N SER A 6 23.54 18.83 13.51
CA SER A 6 23.41 17.50 14.09
C SER A 6 24.79 16.86 14.28
N GLU A 7 25.47 17.18 15.38
CA GLU A 7 26.84 16.69 15.61
C GLU A 7 26.95 15.18 15.89
N ASN A 8 25.88 14.53 16.34
CA ASN A 8 25.91 13.12 16.73
C ASN A 8 24.70 12.33 16.18
N LEU A 9 24.75 11.01 16.32
CA LEU A 9 23.73 10.09 15.82
C LEU A 9 22.34 10.37 16.41
N GLU A 10 22.28 10.73 17.70
CA GLU A 10 21.04 11.07 18.38
C GLU A 10 20.39 12.32 17.75
N ALA A 11 21.17 13.39 17.58
CA ALA A 11 20.73 14.62 16.96
C ALA A 11 20.32 14.41 15.49
N MET A 12 21.02 13.54 14.75
CA MET A 12 20.63 13.15 13.39
C MET A 12 19.29 12.42 13.36
N ARG A 13 19.05 11.46 14.25
CA ARG A 13 17.77 10.74 14.34
C ARG A 13 16.62 11.67 14.68
N VAL A 14 16.84 12.59 15.63
CA VAL A 14 15.85 13.62 15.99
C VAL A 14 15.57 14.54 14.79
N LYS A 15 16.60 15.01 14.08
CA LYS A 15 16.44 15.83 12.86
C LYS A 15 15.62 15.10 11.80
N ALA A 16 16.00 13.86 11.46
CA ALA A 16 15.33 13.05 10.45
C ALA A 16 13.83 12.88 10.75
N SER A 17 13.48 12.70 12.02
CA SER A 17 12.09 12.51 12.46
C SER A 17 11.14 13.69 12.19
N TYR A 18 11.68 14.88 11.91
CA TYR A 18 10.90 16.07 11.58
C TYR A 18 11.09 16.52 10.13
N VAL A 19 12.15 16.06 9.47
CA VAL A 19 12.58 16.55 8.17
C VAL A 19 12.21 15.54 7.07
N ASP A 20 12.23 14.24 7.37
CA ASP A 20 12.02 13.12 6.44
C ASP A 20 13.02 13.15 5.26
N ASP A 21 14.29 13.45 5.54
CA ASP A 21 15.37 13.62 4.56
C ASP A 21 16.05 12.32 4.12
N PHE A 22 16.10 11.28 4.96
CA PHE A 22 16.77 10.01 4.63
C PHE A 22 16.16 8.80 5.34
N SER A 23 16.42 7.60 4.82
CA SER A 23 15.95 6.31 5.37
C SER A 23 16.96 5.61 6.29
N GLY A 24 18.23 6.01 6.22
CA GLY A 24 19.31 5.54 7.09
C GLY A 24 20.39 6.61 7.26
N ALA A 25 21.06 6.63 8.42
CA ALA A 25 22.12 7.59 8.71
C ALA A 25 23.11 7.13 9.79
N ALA A 26 24.34 7.62 9.68
CA ALA A 26 25.40 7.48 10.68
C ALA A 26 26.30 8.73 10.70
N VAL A 27 26.84 9.06 11.88
CA VAL A 27 27.98 9.98 12.04
C VAL A 27 29.24 9.14 12.04
N LEU A 28 30.20 9.50 11.20
CA LEU A 28 31.46 8.76 11.05
C LEU A 28 32.60 9.41 11.83
N ASP A 29 32.71 10.75 11.76
CA ASP A 29 33.77 11.50 12.43
C ASP A 29 33.40 12.99 12.57
N ASP A 30 33.96 13.69 13.55
CA ASP A 30 33.79 15.13 13.78
C ASP A 30 35.09 15.90 13.59
N VAL A 31 35.12 16.75 12.56
CA VAL A 31 36.31 17.55 12.20
C VAL A 31 36.33 18.88 12.95
N CYS A 32 35.16 19.51 13.08
CA CYS A 32 34.99 20.75 13.83
C CYS A 32 33.71 20.67 14.67
N VAL A 33 33.90 20.69 15.99
CA VAL A 33 32.80 20.68 16.96
C VAL A 33 32.29 22.09 17.27
N PRO A 34 30.98 22.27 17.50
CA PRO A 34 30.42 23.55 17.92
C PRO A 34 30.99 24.06 19.24
N THR A 35 31.19 25.38 19.33
CA THR A 35 31.64 26.06 20.56
C THR A 35 30.57 27.02 21.08
N GLU A 36 30.70 27.51 22.32
CA GLU A 36 29.76 28.50 22.87
C GLU A 36 29.78 29.83 22.08
N GLU A 37 30.94 30.22 21.56
CA GLU A 37 31.08 31.40 20.69
C GLU A 37 30.41 31.20 19.34
N LYS A 38 30.62 30.01 18.73
CA LYS A 38 30.11 29.64 17.41
C LYS A 38 29.27 28.35 17.47
N PRO A 39 28.07 28.39 18.08
CA PRO A 39 27.29 27.19 18.41
C PRO A 39 26.65 26.49 17.22
N PHE A 40 26.69 27.11 16.03
CA PHE A 40 26.21 26.51 14.78
C PHE A 40 27.32 26.27 13.76
N GLN A 41 28.57 26.54 14.12
CA GLN A 41 29.72 26.20 13.29
C GLN A 41 30.06 24.73 13.53
N SER A 42 29.93 23.90 12.49
CA SER A 42 30.30 22.48 12.58
C SER A 42 30.82 21.97 11.25
N LEU A 43 31.67 20.94 11.31
CA LEU A 43 32.13 20.18 10.15
C LEU A 43 32.23 18.70 10.53
N VAL A 44 31.39 17.86 9.94
CA VAL A 44 31.18 16.46 10.37
C VAL A 44 31.12 15.54 9.17
N ILE A 45 31.79 14.38 9.23
CA ILE A 45 31.73 13.33 8.21
C ILE A 45 30.60 12.36 8.56
N LYS A 46 29.76 12.06 7.57
CA LYS A 46 28.52 11.32 7.76
C LYS A 46 28.27 10.33 6.63
N TRP A 47 27.41 9.37 6.93
CA TRP A 47 26.82 8.46 5.95
C TRP A 47 25.30 8.58 5.98
N MET A 48 24.66 8.54 4.82
CA MET A 48 23.20 8.45 4.73
C MET A 48 22.73 7.60 3.57
N GLU A 49 21.47 7.18 3.65
CA GLU A 49 20.77 6.37 2.66
C GLU A 49 19.49 7.05 2.20
N LEU A 50 19.26 7.04 0.89
CA LEU A 50 18.02 7.46 0.27
C LEU A 50 17.25 6.25 -0.28
N ASP A 51 15.97 6.17 0.10
CA ASP A 51 15.03 5.18 -0.43
C ASP A 51 14.60 5.54 -1.86
N ILE A 52 14.68 4.54 -2.74
CA ILE A 52 14.16 4.65 -4.11
C ILE A 52 12.86 3.86 -4.22
N PRO A 53 11.83 4.38 -4.92
CA PRO A 53 10.63 3.62 -5.23
C PRO A 53 10.97 2.24 -5.81
N PHE A 54 10.20 1.23 -5.40
CA PHE A 54 10.35 -0.17 -5.82
C PHE A 54 11.57 -0.92 -5.26
N ARG A 55 12.26 -0.44 -4.21
CA ARG A 55 13.32 -1.24 -3.55
C ARG A 55 12.86 -2.65 -3.12
N SER A 56 11.58 -2.80 -2.79
CA SER A 56 10.98 -4.08 -2.38
C SER A 56 10.88 -5.12 -3.50
N THR A 57 11.16 -4.75 -4.76
CA THR A 57 11.02 -5.65 -5.92
C THR A 57 12.36 -6.27 -6.35
N ASN A 58 13.46 -6.03 -5.63
CA ASN A 58 14.84 -6.41 -6.01
C ASN A 58 15.33 -5.86 -7.37
N LEU A 59 14.51 -5.06 -8.06
CA LEU A 59 14.83 -4.46 -9.37
C LEU A 59 15.64 -3.16 -9.25
N VAL A 60 15.60 -2.50 -8.09
CA VAL A 60 16.26 -1.21 -7.84
C VAL A 60 16.93 -1.24 -6.46
N LYS A 61 18.20 -0.86 -6.39
CA LYS A 61 18.97 -0.76 -5.14
C LYS A 61 18.79 0.61 -4.47
N ASN A 62 18.95 0.72 -3.16
CA ASN A 62 18.98 2.03 -2.51
C ASN A 62 20.31 2.76 -2.76
N ARG A 63 20.30 4.08 -2.62
CA ARG A 63 21.47 4.93 -2.83
C ARG A 63 22.03 5.36 -1.49
N ASP A 64 23.33 5.21 -1.33
CA ASP A 64 24.03 5.65 -0.13
C ASP A 64 25.10 6.68 -0.47
N TYR A 65 25.42 7.53 0.51
CA TYR A 65 26.35 8.64 0.34
C TYR A 65 27.21 8.76 1.59
N VAL A 66 28.51 8.94 1.37
CA VAL A 66 29.46 9.39 2.41
C VAL A 66 29.80 10.82 2.10
N TYR A 67 29.58 11.72 3.06
CA TYR A 67 29.63 13.15 2.82
C TYR A 67 30.13 13.92 4.04
N LEU A 68 30.72 15.06 3.76
CA LEU A 68 31.07 16.10 4.71
C LEU A 68 29.90 17.07 4.85
N GLU A 69 29.41 17.29 6.06
CA GLU A 69 28.38 18.28 6.38
C GLU A 69 29.01 19.47 7.11
N GLY A 70 28.91 20.65 6.51
CA GLY A 70 29.36 21.92 7.10
C GLY A 70 28.18 22.84 7.41
N THR A 71 28.17 23.47 8.58
CA THR A 71 27.17 24.49 8.93
C THR A 71 27.83 25.70 9.57
N GLY A 72 27.20 26.87 9.43
CA GLY A 72 27.66 28.06 10.13
C GLY A 72 26.96 29.34 9.67
N TYR A 73 27.61 30.48 9.94
CA TYR A 73 27.21 31.78 9.44
C TYR A 73 28.31 32.41 8.60
N VAL A 74 27.89 33.17 7.59
CA VAL A 74 28.74 34.06 6.79
C VAL A 74 28.11 35.46 6.77
N GLN A 75 28.90 36.47 6.41
CA GLN A 75 28.41 37.82 6.16
C GLN A 75 28.61 38.18 4.69
N ASN A 76 27.65 38.88 4.10
CA ASN A 76 27.83 39.47 2.78
C ASN A 76 28.60 40.80 2.87
N ALA A 77 28.88 41.42 1.72
CA ALA A 77 29.58 42.71 1.65
C ALA A 77 28.87 43.85 2.41
N ASN A 78 27.56 43.72 2.66
CA ASN A 78 26.75 44.70 3.40
C ASN A 78 26.70 44.39 4.91
N GLY A 79 27.44 43.38 5.39
CA GLY A 79 27.43 42.95 6.78
C GLY A 79 26.19 42.13 7.18
N GLU A 80 25.31 41.79 6.24
CA GLU A 80 24.14 40.96 6.53
C GLU A 80 24.55 39.53 6.83
N ARG A 81 24.04 38.98 7.93
CA ARG A 81 24.32 37.61 8.37
C ARG A 81 23.46 36.60 7.62
N MET A 82 24.09 35.60 7.01
CA MET A 82 23.44 34.48 6.32
C MET A 82 23.89 33.16 6.95
N GLY A 83 22.95 32.25 7.18
CA GLY A 83 23.29 30.87 7.60
C GLY A 83 23.63 30.03 6.37
N TYR A 84 24.62 29.14 6.46
CA TYR A 84 24.93 28.20 5.38
C TYR A 84 24.85 26.74 5.82
N HIS A 85 24.58 25.86 4.86
CA HIS A 85 24.57 24.41 5.01
C HIS A 85 25.19 23.77 3.77
N LEU A 86 26.36 23.13 3.95
CA LEU A 86 27.12 22.44 2.93
C LEU A 86 27.00 20.94 3.14
N LEU A 87 26.74 20.18 2.08
CA LEU A 87 26.93 18.74 2.00
C LEU A 87 27.82 18.46 0.81
N HIS A 88 28.93 17.75 0.98
CA HIS A 88 29.79 17.39 -0.15
C HIS A 88 30.29 15.96 0.00
N SER A 89 30.14 15.15 -1.04
CA SER A 89 30.57 13.75 -0.99
C SER A 89 32.08 13.66 -0.85
N VAL A 90 32.53 12.77 0.02
CA VAL A 90 33.93 12.50 0.30
C VAL A 90 34.15 11.00 0.32
N SER A 91 35.38 10.57 0.05
CA SER A 91 35.75 9.16 0.00
C SER A 91 37.02 8.92 0.80
N PHE A 92 36.98 7.89 1.64
CA PHE A 92 38.11 7.42 2.44
C PHE A 92 38.29 5.92 2.24
N ALA A 93 39.52 5.41 2.39
CA ALA A 93 39.83 4.00 2.21
C ALA A 93 38.98 3.08 3.11
N GLN A 94 38.62 3.55 4.30
CA GLN A 94 37.80 2.85 5.29
C GLN A 94 36.32 2.77 4.90
N THR A 95 35.86 3.61 3.96
CA THR A 95 34.44 3.77 3.59
C THR A 95 34.04 2.99 2.34
N HIS A 96 34.33 1.69 2.34
CA HIS A 96 34.04 0.77 1.23
C HIS A 96 32.53 0.73 0.85
N GLN A 97 32.26 0.26 -0.36
CA GLN A 97 30.88 0.11 -0.85
C GLN A 97 30.15 -0.97 -0.07
N LEU A 98 28.97 -0.65 0.43
CA LEU A 98 28.12 -1.59 1.15
C LEU A 98 27.33 -2.47 0.19
N PRO A 99 27.09 -3.76 0.52
CA PRO A 99 26.30 -4.65 -0.33
C PRO A 99 24.85 -4.15 -0.47
N ASN A 100 24.21 -4.47 -1.60
CA ASN A 100 22.83 -4.10 -1.94
C ASN A 100 22.55 -2.59 -2.04
N ARG A 101 23.58 -1.77 -2.20
CA ARG A 101 23.49 -0.32 -2.37
C ARG A 101 24.30 0.12 -3.58
N VAL A 102 24.02 1.33 -4.05
CA VAL A 102 24.86 2.02 -5.04
C VAL A 102 25.32 3.32 -4.40
N ARG A 103 26.64 3.44 -4.20
CA ARG A 103 27.27 4.67 -3.71
C ARG A 103 27.05 5.75 -4.75
N GLY A 104 26.39 6.83 -4.36
CA GLY A 104 26.15 8.03 -5.17
C GLY A 104 27.15 9.15 -4.86
N ASN A 105 27.20 10.17 -5.72
CA ASN A 105 27.92 11.41 -5.44
C ASN A 105 26.92 12.57 -5.33
N MET A 106 27.16 13.47 -4.39
CA MET A 106 26.38 14.68 -4.21
C MET A 106 27.20 15.87 -3.73
N SER A 107 26.75 17.04 -4.11
CA SER A 107 27.17 18.32 -3.55
C SER A 107 25.92 19.19 -3.38
N PHE A 108 25.77 19.82 -2.23
CA PHE A 108 24.69 20.73 -1.91
C PHE A 108 25.26 21.91 -1.13
N ILE A 109 24.84 23.12 -1.48
CA ILE A 109 25.09 24.30 -0.68
C ILE A 109 23.81 25.12 -0.61
N GLY A 110 23.40 25.45 0.61
CA GLY A 110 22.27 26.32 0.87
C GLY A 110 22.66 27.52 1.72
N PHE A 111 22.04 28.65 1.44
CA PHE A 111 22.12 29.90 2.20
C PHE A 111 20.72 30.35 2.61
N TRP A 112 20.57 30.73 3.88
CA TRP A 112 19.33 31.27 4.44
C TRP A 112 19.56 32.68 4.95
N ARG A 113 18.74 33.61 4.48
CA ARG A 113 18.74 35.02 4.88
C ARG A 113 17.40 35.37 5.51
N GLN A 114 17.43 36.05 6.66
CA GLN A 114 16.21 36.54 7.29
C GLN A 114 15.84 37.90 6.69
N ILE A 115 14.62 38.01 6.14
CA ILE A 115 14.12 39.25 5.51
C ILE A 115 12.97 39.89 6.29
N GLY A 116 12.44 39.20 7.32
CA GLY A 116 11.38 39.71 8.18
C GLY A 116 11.25 38.94 9.51
N THR A 117 10.26 39.30 10.32
CA THR A 117 10.06 38.74 11.67
C THR A 117 9.75 37.24 11.69
N ASN A 118 9.18 36.70 10.62
CA ASN A 118 8.95 35.25 10.43
C ASN A 118 9.15 34.82 8.97
N THR A 119 9.92 35.61 8.20
CA THR A 119 10.12 35.37 6.78
C THR A 119 11.61 35.20 6.51
N MET A 120 11.95 34.12 5.82
CA MET A 120 13.31 33.83 5.38
C MET A 120 13.31 33.61 3.87
N GLU A 121 14.37 34.08 3.26
CA GLU A 121 14.76 33.76 1.89
C GLU A 121 15.77 32.60 1.93
N MET A 122 15.68 31.71 0.95
CA MET A 122 16.61 30.60 0.77
C MET A 122 17.12 30.59 -0.67
N TYR A 123 18.44 30.52 -0.81
CA TYR A 123 19.10 30.18 -2.06
C TYR A 123 19.88 28.89 -1.86
N ALA A 124 19.62 27.87 -2.66
CA ALA A 124 20.35 26.62 -2.55
C ALA A 124 20.57 26.01 -3.93
N THR A 125 21.72 25.36 -4.09
CA THR A 125 22.07 24.59 -5.28
C THR A 125 22.47 23.18 -4.88
N SER A 126 22.15 22.23 -5.75
CA SER A 126 22.55 20.84 -5.54
C SER A 126 22.91 20.19 -6.87
N VAL A 127 23.95 19.38 -6.84
CA VAL A 127 24.28 18.41 -7.86
C VAL A 127 24.25 17.04 -7.19
N MET A 128 23.48 16.12 -7.74
CA MET A 128 23.46 14.74 -7.27
C MET A 128 23.56 13.81 -8.48
N ASP A 129 24.63 13.03 -8.51
CA ASP A 129 24.85 12.01 -9.52
C ASP A 129 24.30 10.67 -8.99
N PRO A 130 23.25 10.11 -9.60
CA PRO A 130 22.72 8.81 -9.22
C PRO A 130 23.61 7.61 -9.60
N ILE A 131 24.75 7.86 -10.28
CA ILE A 131 25.76 6.86 -10.68
C ILE A 131 25.18 5.79 -11.63
N ASP A 132 24.12 6.13 -12.37
CA ASP A 132 23.45 5.20 -13.29
C ASP A 132 22.89 5.91 -14.53
N SER A 133 23.10 5.32 -15.71
CA SER A 133 22.62 5.86 -16.99
C SER A 133 21.20 5.37 -17.29
N GLY A 134 20.29 6.29 -17.63
CA GLY A 134 18.95 5.95 -18.10
C GLY A 134 17.86 6.21 -17.07
N LEU A 135 16.94 5.26 -16.88
CA LEU A 135 15.66 5.51 -16.21
C LEU A 135 15.74 5.61 -14.68
N ILE A 136 16.73 4.97 -14.05
CA ILE A 136 16.93 5.08 -12.60
C ILE A 136 17.15 6.56 -12.20
N ARG A 137 17.77 7.36 -13.09
CA ARG A 137 17.83 8.81 -12.95
C ARG A 137 16.45 9.45 -12.78
N LYS A 138 15.46 9.14 -13.65
CA LYS A 138 14.10 9.72 -13.58
C LYS A 138 13.35 9.33 -12.31
N LEU A 139 13.55 8.12 -11.78
CA LEU A 139 12.94 7.66 -10.52
C LEU A 139 13.57 8.29 -9.29
N ILE A 140 14.84 8.69 -9.37
CA ILE A 140 15.57 9.31 -8.26
C ILE A 140 15.29 10.81 -8.16
N VAL A 141 15.02 11.51 -9.27
CA VAL A 141 14.77 12.97 -9.25
C VAL A 141 13.69 13.39 -8.24
N PRO A 142 12.52 12.73 -8.11
CA PRO A 142 11.55 13.07 -7.08
C PRO A 142 12.07 12.88 -5.65
N SER A 143 12.81 11.79 -5.39
CA SER A 143 13.47 11.59 -4.09
C SER A 143 14.49 12.69 -3.80
N MET A 144 15.28 13.10 -4.80
CA MET A 144 16.22 14.22 -4.69
C MET A 144 15.52 15.55 -4.41
N ALA A 145 14.43 15.82 -5.13
CA ALA A 145 13.62 17.02 -4.93
C ALA A 145 13.01 17.04 -3.52
N ASN A 146 12.58 15.90 -2.99
CA ASN A 146 12.10 15.79 -1.61
C ASN A 146 13.20 16.09 -0.58
N VAL A 147 14.42 15.60 -0.78
CA VAL A 147 15.58 15.96 0.08
C VAL A 147 15.80 17.47 0.05
N PHE A 148 15.71 18.10 -1.13
CA PHE A 148 15.86 19.55 -1.26
C PHE A 148 14.74 20.33 -0.55
N LEU A 149 13.48 19.92 -0.75
CA LEU A 149 12.31 20.55 -0.12
C LEU A 149 12.24 20.28 1.40
N SER A 150 12.86 19.21 1.88
CA SER A 150 12.92 18.88 3.31
C SER A 150 13.59 19.99 4.14
N THR A 151 14.49 20.76 3.52
CA THR A 151 15.19 21.90 4.15
C THR A 151 14.21 23.00 4.62
N LEU A 152 13.03 23.10 4.01
CA LEU A 152 11.96 24.02 4.45
C LEU A 152 11.46 23.67 5.86
N LYS A 153 11.62 22.43 6.31
CA LYS A 153 11.22 21.97 7.64
C LYS A 153 12.27 22.28 8.72
N TYR A 154 13.44 22.81 8.38
CA TYR A 154 14.50 23.09 9.36
C TYR A 154 14.08 24.10 10.43
N ALA A 155 13.29 25.12 10.07
CA ALA A 155 12.76 26.06 11.06
C ALA A 155 11.84 25.34 12.06
N TYR A 156 10.93 24.50 11.56
CA TYR A 156 10.03 23.69 12.39
C TYR A 156 10.78 22.71 13.29
N CYS A 157 11.79 22.01 12.76
CA CYS A 157 12.67 21.13 13.53
C CYS A 157 13.34 21.90 14.68
N GLY A 158 13.85 23.10 14.42
CA GLY A 158 14.42 23.98 15.44
C GLY A 158 13.43 24.33 16.55
N GLN A 159 12.16 24.60 16.20
CA GLN A 159 11.11 24.86 17.18
C GLN A 159 10.80 23.64 18.05
N MET A 160 10.74 22.43 17.45
CA MET A 160 10.50 21.20 18.21
C MET A 160 11.67 20.88 19.15
N ARG A 161 12.91 21.15 18.74
CA ARG A 161 14.09 21.04 19.61
C ARG A 161 14.05 22.03 20.77
N LYS A 162 13.64 23.29 20.55
CA LYS A 162 13.46 24.26 21.63
C LYS A 162 12.38 23.82 22.63
N LEU A 163 11.27 23.25 22.14
CA LEU A 163 10.23 22.69 23.00
C LEU A 163 10.73 21.53 23.85
N THR A 164 11.51 20.63 23.26
CA THR A 164 12.09 19.48 23.97
C THR A 164 13.05 19.95 25.06
N TYR A 165 13.95 20.88 24.73
CA TYR A 165 14.84 21.50 25.72
C TYR A 165 14.08 22.13 26.90
N MET A 166 13.01 22.88 26.62
CA MET A 166 12.22 23.52 27.67
C MET A 166 11.41 22.52 28.50
N LEU A 167 10.96 21.41 27.90
CA LEU A 167 10.33 20.32 28.65
C LEU A 167 11.31 19.71 29.63
N ASP A 168 12.52 19.36 29.20
CA ASP A 168 13.54 18.76 30.05
C ASP A 168 13.88 19.70 31.21
N LYS A 169 14.08 20.99 30.92
CA LYS A 169 14.32 22.02 31.94
C LYS A 169 13.17 22.13 32.94
N LYS A 170 11.92 22.26 32.48
CA LYS A 170 10.75 22.41 33.36
C LYS A 170 10.44 21.15 34.16
N TYR A 171 10.72 19.98 33.59
CA TYR A 171 10.57 18.70 34.27
C TYR A 171 11.62 18.53 35.38
N ALA A 172 12.87 18.92 35.12
CA ALA A 172 13.92 18.96 36.15
C ALA A 172 13.58 19.95 37.28
N GLU A 173 13.14 21.17 36.95
CA GLU A 173 12.67 22.16 37.93
C GLU A 173 11.51 21.62 38.79
N SER A 174 10.55 20.91 38.16
CA SER A 174 9.40 20.31 38.85
C SER A 174 9.78 19.14 39.76
N LYS A 175 10.82 18.35 39.42
CA LYS A 175 11.32 17.29 40.31
C LYS A 175 11.91 17.87 41.60
N MET A 176 12.56 19.03 41.51
CA MET A 176 13.17 19.70 42.66
C MET A 176 12.16 20.45 43.52
N ARG A 177 11.12 21.04 42.92
CA ARG A 177 10.18 21.96 43.61
C ARG A 177 8.75 21.41 43.80
N GLY A 178 8.45 20.22 43.29
CA GLY A 178 7.10 19.64 43.26
C GLY A 178 6.20 20.27 42.17
N THR A 179 5.12 19.58 41.80
CA THR A 179 4.16 20.10 40.81
C THR A 179 3.23 21.15 41.43
N PRO A 180 3.10 22.36 40.85
CA PRO A 180 2.19 23.39 41.37
C PRO A 180 0.74 22.90 41.37
N ASN A 181 0.05 22.99 42.52
CA ASN A 181 -1.37 22.64 42.61
C ASN A 181 -2.24 23.77 42.03
N LYS A 182 -2.51 23.74 40.72
CA LYS A 182 -3.25 24.79 40.02
C LYS A 182 -4.76 24.54 40.02
N LYS A 183 -5.55 25.60 40.23
CA LYS A 183 -7.03 25.59 40.11
C LYS A 183 -7.45 25.04 38.74
N ARG A 184 -8.61 24.36 38.66
CA ARG A 184 -9.17 23.75 37.43
C ARG A 184 -9.76 24.78 36.47
N ILE A 185 -8.97 25.76 36.09
CA ILE A 185 -9.29 26.79 35.11
C ILE A 185 -8.25 26.74 33.99
N CYS A 186 -8.67 27.08 32.78
CA CYS A 186 -7.79 27.10 31.63
C CYS A 186 -6.73 28.20 31.83
N VAL A 187 -5.45 27.86 31.75
CA VAL A 187 -4.36 28.86 31.92
C VAL A 187 -4.28 29.90 30.80
N THR A 188 -4.99 29.69 29.70
CA THR A 188 -5.01 30.63 28.56
C THR A 188 -6.21 31.57 28.62
N CYS A 189 -7.42 31.03 28.75
CA CYS A 189 -8.66 31.80 28.64
C CYS A 189 -9.45 31.91 29.95
N SER A 190 -8.90 31.37 31.05
CA SER A 190 -9.51 31.34 32.39
C SER A 190 -10.86 30.60 32.49
N SER A 191 -11.37 30.00 31.41
CA SER A 191 -12.61 29.22 31.43
C SER A 191 -12.49 27.98 32.33
N PRO A 192 -13.54 27.59 33.06
CA PRO A 192 -13.54 26.35 33.85
C PRO A 192 -13.22 25.13 32.99
N VAL A 193 -12.31 24.26 33.46
CA VAL A 193 -12.01 23.00 32.79
C VAL A 193 -12.80 21.91 33.48
N SER A 194 -13.86 21.45 32.81
CA SER A 194 -14.77 20.46 33.35
C SER A 194 -14.08 19.15 33.68
N SER A 195 -14.51 18.53 34.78
CA SER A 195 -14.37 17.09 35.00
C SER A 195 -15.78 16.56 35.18
N HIS A 196 -16.39 16.01 34.16
CA HIS A 196 -17.71 15.37 34.31
C HIS A 196 -17.51 13.85 34.24
N ARG A 197 -17.86 13.16 35.33
CA ARG A 197 -19.16 12.50 35.58
C ARG A 197 -19.44 11.41 34.54
N ILE A 198 -19.44 10.18 35.05
CA ILE A 198 -20.02 8.91 34.57
C ILE A 198 -20.72 9.02 33.21
N GLY A 199 -20.16 8.36 32.19
CA GLY A 199 -20.83 8.13 30.91
C GLY A 199 -19.91 8.15 29.68
N ASP A 200 -18.81 8.90 29.72
CA ASP A 200 -17.89 9.02 28.58
C ASP A 200 -16.61 8.20 28.79
N PHE A 201 -16.47 7.10 28.04
CA PHE A 201 -15.19 6.40 27.93
C PHE A 201 -14.22 7.20 27.05
N GLY A 202 -13.54 8.16 27.70
CA GLY A 202 -12.11 8.40 27.50
C GLY A 202 -11.70 9.60 26.64
N LYS A 203 -11.68 10.82 27.21
CA LYS A 203 -10.63 11.83 26.92
C LYS A 203 -10.31 12.62 28.19
N SER A 204 -9.12 12.37 28.77
CA SER A 204 -8.62 13.02 29.99
C SER A 204 -8.46 14.54 29.85
N ASN A 205 -8.65 15.25 30.97
CA ASN A 205 -8.26 16.66 31.16
C ASN A 205 -6.86 16.92 30.60
N SER A 206 -6.73 17.89 29.69
CA SER A 206 -5.44 18.23 29.07
C SER A 206 -4.68 19.24 29.93
N THR A 207 -3.48 18.87 30.39
CA THR A 207 -2.56 19.78 31.10
C THR A 207 -1.42 20.19 30.17
N CYS A 208 -1.04 21.47 30.19
CA CYS A 208 0.19 21.94 29.53
C CYS A 208 1.42 21.31 30.20
N LYS A 209 2.32 20.70 29.43
CA LYS A 209 3.52 20.05 29.97
C LYS A 209 4.68 20.98 30.35
N LEU A 210 4.58 22.27 30.02
CA LEU A 210 5.58 23.28 30.43
C LEU A 210 5.20 23.99 31.72
N CYS A 211 3.95 24.48 31.82
CA CYS A 211 3.49 25.22 32.99
C CYS A 211 2.63 24.38 33.95
N PHE A 212 2.38 23.11 33.63
CA PHE A 212 1.59 22.15 34.42
C PHE A 212 0.13 22.55 34.70
N GLY A 213 -0.39 23.58 34.03
CA GLY A 213 -1.77 24.04 34.22
C GLY A 213 -2.78 23.39 33.27
N PHE A 214 -4.05 23.44 33.64
CA PHE A 214 -5.16 22.92 32.82
C PHE A 214 -5.36 23.76 31.56
N VAL A 215 -5.73 23.12 30.46
CA VAL A 215 -6.00 23.77 29.17
C VAL A 215 -7.29 23.23 28.60
N CYS A 216 -8.20 24.12 28.21
CA CYS A 216 -9.46 23.74 27.58
C CYS A 216 -9.23 23.20 26.15
N HIS A 217 -10.26 22.59 25.56
CA HIS A 217 -10.17 22.04 24.20
C HIS A 217 -9.80 23.09 23.15
N ALA A 218 -10.27 24.33 23.29
CA ALA A 218 -10.02 25.41 22.34
C ALA A 218 -8.58 25.97 22.44
N CYS A 219 -7.99 25.99 23.64
CA CYS A 219 -6.66 26.55 23.87
C CYS A 219 -5.52 25.51 23.83
N LYS A 220 -5.84 24.22 23.68
CA LYS A 220 -4.84 23.16 23.65
C LYS A 220 -4.09 23.17 22.31
N ILE A 221 -2.76 23.23 22.36
CA ILE A 221 -1.90 22.98 21.22
C ILE A 221 -1.21 21.65 21.44
N ALA A 222 -1.39 20.71 20.51
CA ALA A 222 -0.66 19.46 20.54
C ALA A 222 0.48 19.47 19.51
N ARG A 223 1.67 19.02 19.93
CA ARG A 223 2.82 18.79 19.05
C ARG A 223 3.32 17.37 19.23
N LYS A 224 3.75 16.73 18.14
CA LYS A 224 4.47 15.47 18.21
C LYS A 224 5.93 15.79 18.45
N LEU A 225 6.47 15.28 19.55
CA LEU A 225 7.88 15.41 19.89
C LEU A 225 8.54 14.04 19.87
N SER A 226 9.77 14.01 19.39
CA SER A 226 10.63 12.83 19.29
C SER A 226 11.57 12.79 20.49
N PHE A 227 11.64 11.62 21.13
CA PHE A 227 12.49 11.31 22.26
C PHE A 227 13.35 10.10 21.92
N VAL A 228 14.59 10.09 22.39
CA VAL A 228 15.46 8.90 22.29
C VAL A 228 15.38 8.14 23.60
N ASP A 229 14.91 6.91 23.55
CA ASP A 229 14.81 6.02 24.71
C ASP A 229 16.21 5.46 25.06
N PRO A 230 16.41 4.90 26.29
CA PRO A 230 17.72 4.39 26.71
C PRO A 230 18.33 3.32 25.78
N ASP A 231 17.49 2.58 25.06
CA ASP A 231 17.90 1.61 24.04
C ASP A 231 18.28 2.25 22.69
N LEU A 232 18.45 3.59 22.67
CA LEU A 232 18.73 4.42 21.50
C LEU A 232 17.62 4.43 20.43
N LEU A 233 16.44 3.88 20.73
CA LEU A 233 15.29 3.90 19.82
C LEU A 233 14.56 5.25 19.89
N LEU A 234 14.03 5.69 18.75
CA LEU A 234 13.28 6.94 18.66
C LEU A 234 11.79 6.68 18.91
N SER A 235 11.19 7.33 19.91
CA SER A 235 9.74 7.33 20.14
C SER A 235 9.12 8.71 19.96
N GLN A 236 8.03 8.77 19.20
CA GLN A 236 7.26 10.01 19.02
C GLN A 236 6.04 10.03 19.95
N ARG A 237 5.91 11.09 20.73
CA ARG A 237 4.81 11.26 21.69
C ARG A 237 4.06 12.56 21.41
N LYS A 238 2.73 12.51 21.46
CA LYS A 238 1.88 13.70 21.35
C LYS A 238 1.87 14.42 22.70
N VAL A 239 2.41 15.63 22.72
CA VAL A 239 2.54 16.46 23.94
C VAL A 239 1.64 17.68 23.83
N THR A 240 0.96 18.02 24.94
CA THR A 240 0.03 19.15 25.02
C THR A 240 0.65 20.37 25.68
N PHE A 241 0.41 21.54 25.08
CA PHE A 241 0.87 22.85 25.51
C PHE A 241 -0.28 23.85 25.50
N CYS A 242 -0.15 24.93 26.28
CA CYS A 242 -0.99 26.12 26.13
C CYS A 242 -0.36 27.09 25.11
N THR A 243 -1.17 27.99 24.56
CA THR A 243 -0.74 29.01 23.58
C THR A 243 0.40 29.89 24.10
N ALA A 244 0.33 30.33 25.36
CA ALA A 244 1.34 31.18 25.97
C ALA A 244 2.73 30.52 26.01
N CYS A 245 2.82 29.27 26.48
CA CYS A 245 4.10 28.54 26.50
C CYS A 245 4.63 28.25 25.09
N ILE A 246 3.78 27.99 24.10
CA ILE A 246 4.23 27.85 22.71
C ILE A 246 4.81 29.17 22.20
N SER A 247 4.15 30.29 22.48
CA SER A 247 4.62 31.62 22.07
C SER A 247 5.98 31.95 22.69
N GLU A 248 6.12 31.73 24.01
CA GLU A 248 7.38 31.90 24.75
C GLU A 248 8.51 31.06 24.14
N VAL A 249 8.27 29.78 23.89
CA VAL A 249 9.30 28.91 23.28
C VAL A 249 9.62 29.35 21.85
N THR A 250 8.63 29.85 21.11
CA THR A 250 8.83 30.31 19.73
C THR A 250 9.70 31.57 19.68
N SER A 251 9.54 32.50 20.63
CA SER A 251 10.33 33.73 20.74
C SER A 251 11.71 33.55 21.36
N MET A 252 11.98 32.41 22.01
CA MET A 252 13.31 32.11 22.56
C MET A 252 14.40 32.15 21.49
N SER A 253 15.52 32.77 21.87
CA SER A 253 16.76 32.82 21.12
C SER A 253 17.37 31.42 20.96
N ALA A 254 17.42 30.93 19.72
CA ALA A 254 17.96 29.61 19.43
C ALA A 254 19.47 29.52 19.68
N ILE A 255 20.21 30.63 19.56
CA ILE A 255 21.65 30.67 19.84
C ILE A 255 21.92 30.47 21.33
N ASP A 256 21.11 31.06 22.21
CA ASP A 256 21.30 30.95 23.66
C ASP A 256 20.92 29.57 24.18
N VAL A 257 19.89 28.95 23.60
CA VAL A 257 19.55 27.55 23.85
C VAL A 257 20.73 26.65 23.49
N ALA A 258 21.30 26.83 22.29
CA ALA A 258 22.42 26.02 21.83
C ALA A 258 23.68 26.22 22.71
N ARG A 259 24.02 27.46 23.07
CA ARG A 259 25.10 27.77 24.02
C ARG A 259 24.93 27.05 25.34
N THR A 260 23.74 27.13 25.92
CA THR A 260 23.44 26.47 27.20
C THR A 260 23.59 24.95 27.09
N GLN A 261 23.14 24.35 25.99
CA GLN A 261 23.31 22.92 25.75
C GLN A 261 24.78 22.51 25.60
N ILE A 262 25.59 23.32 24.91
CA ILE A 262 27.04 23.09 24.75
C ILE A 262 27.75 23.18 26.11
N ALA A 263 27.49 24.25 26.88
CA ALA A 263 28.06 24.44 28.21
C ALA A 263 27.69 23.28 29.16
N ALA A 264 26.42 22.85 29.16
CA ALA A 264 25.96 21.74 30.00
C ALA A 264 26.66 20.41 29.66
N ARG A 265 26.87 20.13 28.36
CA ARG A 265 27.62 18.92 27.94
C ARG A 265 29.09 19.01 28.33
N ARG A 266 29.71 20.18 28.20
CA ARG A 266 31.10 20.40 28.63
C ARG A 266 31.27 20.15 30.13
N LEU A 267 30.34 20.62 30.96
CA LEU A 267 30.32 20.36 32.40
C LEU A 267 30.16 18.86 32.69
N GLN A 268 29.24 18.16 32.03
CA GLN A 268 29.07 16.71 32.19
C GLN A 268 30.32 15.91 31.77
N MET A 269 31.00 16.33 30.69
CA MET A 269 32.26 15.71 30.26
C MET A 269 33.39 16.01 31.25
N SER A 270 33.45 17.22 31.80
CA SER A 270 34.41 17.59 32.84
C SER A 270 34.17 16.86 34.15
N GLU A 271 32.92 16.68 34.58
CA GLU A 271 32.55 15.90 35.77
C GLU A 271 32.88 14.42 35.58
N ARG A 272 32.64 13.85 34.38
CA ARG A 272 33.06 12.48 34.05
C ARG A 272 34.57 12.32 34.00
N ALA A 273 35.30 13.29 33.44
CA ALA A 273 36.76 13.27 33.41
C ALA A 273 37.36 13.45 34.81
N SER A 274 36.74 14.30 35.65
CA SER A 274 37.10 14.43 37.06
C SER A 274 36.80 13.16 37.84
N PHE A 275 35.63 12.53 37.66
CA PHE A 275 35.25 11.25 38.28
C PHE A 275 36.18 10.10 37.87
N MET A 276 36.58 10.03 36.59
CA MET A 276 37.60 9.09 36.12
C MET A 276 39.00 9.40 36.69
N LYS A 277 39.34 10.67 36.93
CA LYS A 277 40.58 11.06 37.62
C LYS A 277 40.55 10.75 39.12
N THR A 278 39.41 10.88 39.79
CA THR A 278 39.25 10.47 41.20
C THR A 278 39.33 8.94 41.34
N LEU A 279 38.81 8.20 40.36
CA LEU A 279 38.98 6.75 40.28
C LEU A 279 40.42 6.32 39.92
N SER A 280 41.23 7.21 39.34
CA SER A 280 42.64 6.93 39.01
C SER A 280 43.63 7.44 40.08
N SER A 281 43.15 7.95 41.22
CA SER A 281 44.02 8.42 42.32
C SER A 281 44.14 7.44 43.50
N ASP A 282 43.38 6.34 43.50
CA ASP A 282 43.56 5.24 44.44
C ASP A 282 44.16 4.03 43.71
N ASP A 283 45.46 3.91 43.89
CA ASP A 283 46.33 2.73 43.89
C ASP A 283 46.19 1.60 42.83
N SER A 284 47.31 1.43 42.12
CA SER A 284 47.90 0.18 41.60
C SER A 284 47.24 -0.60 40.44
N SER A 285 47.99 -0.57 39.32
CA SER A 285 48.30 -1.69 38.42
C SER A 285 47.23 -2.73 38.11
N VAL A 286 46.72 -2.72 36.87
CA VAL A 286 46.64 -3.93 36.02
C VAL A 286 46.38 -3.53 34.56
N ASP A 287 47.28 -3.97 33.69
CA ASP A 287 47.00 -4.20 32.28
C ASP A 287 45.81 -5.16 32.15
N ALA A 288 44.82 -4.81 31.31
CA ALA A 288 44.11 -5.80 30.51
C ALA A 288 43.19 -5.14 29.48
N SER A 289 43.61 -5.28 28.22
CA SER A 289 42.82 -5.22 27.00
C SER A 289 41.42 -5.82 27.18
N PHE A 290 40.37 -5.05 26.85
CA PHE A 290 39.02 -5.60 26.67
C PHE A 290 38.63 -5.57 25.20
N SER A 291 38.71 -6.75 24.58
CA SER A 291 38.23 -7.04 23.24
C SER A 291 36.70 -6.95 23.17
N SER A 292 36.21 -6.34 22.10
CA SER A 292 34.81 -6.32 21.71
C SER A 292 34.33 -7.71 21.30
N GLY A 293 33.47 -8.32 22.13
CA GLY A 293 32.77 -9.56 21.83
C GLY A 293 31.50 -9.31 21.02
N HIS A 294 31.45 -9.89 19.83
CA HIS A 294 30.24 -10.08 19.02
C HIS A 294 29.15 -10.84 19.78
N ALA A 295 27.89 -10.43 19.58
CA ALA A 295 26.73 -11.31 19.74
C ALA A 295 25.77 -11.11 18.56
N SER A 296 25.79 -12.07 17.64
CA SER A 296 24.74 -12.31 16.66
C SER A 296 23.54 -12.94 17.37
N SER A 297 22.32 -12.50 17.08
CA SER A 297 21.13 -13.33 17.31
C SER A 297 20.04 -13.06 16.29
N THR A 298 19.48 -14.18 15.85
CA THR A 298 18.66 -14.47 14.68
C THR A 298 17.24 -13.91 14.74
N ILE A 299 16.70 -13.69 13.54
CA ILE A 299 15.38 -13.20 13.16
C ILE A 299 14.31 -14.29 13.33
N ASN A 300 13.15 -13.91 13.89
CA ASN A 300 11.75 -14.31 13.56
C ASN A 300 10.86 -13.83 14.73
N SER A 301 9.65 -13.30 14.61
CA SER A 301 8.68 -13.18 13.52
C SER A 301 7.58 -12.17 13.92
N THR A 302 6.75 -11.79 12.94
CA THR A 302 5.33 -11.41 13.09
C THR A 302 4.97 -10.16 13.91
N SER A 303 4.80 -9.03 13.21
CA SER A 303 3.70 -8.05 13.39
C SER A 303 4.05 -6.75 12.67
N CYS A 304 3.63 -6.62 11.41
CA CYS A 304 3.58 -5.33 10.70
C CYS A 304 2.73 -5.48 9.44
N GLN A 305 1.42 -5.69 9.61
CA GLN A 305 0.49 -5.88 8.49
C GLN A 305 -0.76 -4.98 8.55
N GLU A 306 -0.74 -3.85 9.28
CA GLU A 306 -1.95 -3.02 9.46
C GLU A 306 -1.82 -1.51 9.15
N ARG A 307 -0.93 -1.07 8.25
CA ARG A 307 -0.90 0.36 7.83
C ARG A 307 -0.80 0.62 6.33
N LEU A 308 -1.73 0.06 5.56
CA LEU A 308 -1.98 0.46 4.16
C LEU A 308 -3.49 0.59 3.83
N LYS A 309 -4.28 1.21 4.72
CA LYS A 309 -5.72 1.42 4.48
C LYS A 309 -6.23 2.87 4.51
N GLU A 310 -5.38 3.88 4.46
CA GLU A 310 -5.83 5.27 4.40
C GLU A 310 -5.17 6.06 3.26
N ILE A 311 -5.40 5.62 2.02
CA ILE A 311 -5.39 6.48 0.81
C ILE A 311 -6.52 6.01 -0.13
N SER A 312 -7.77 6.14 0.31
CA SER A 312 -8.92 6.04 -0.60
C SER A 312 -9.99 7.05 -0.19
N ALA A 313 -9.77 8.32 -0.52
CA ALA A 313 -10.79 9.36 -0.37
C ALA A 313 -10.60 10.47 -1.40
N MET A 314 -10.58 10.10 -2.69
CA MET A 314 -11.05 10.93 -3.81
C MET A 314 -11.60 9.95 -4.85
N GLY A 315 -12.87 9.57 -4.71
CA GLY A 315 -13.49 8.55 -5.55
C GLY A 315 -13.73 9.06 -6.96
N LYS A 316 -12.95 8.56 -7.94
CA LYS A 316 -13.46 8.41 -9.31
C LYS A 316 -14.64 7.43 -9.22
N GLU A 317 -15.80 7.79 -9.78
CA GLU A 317 -17.01 6.98 -9.73
C GLU A 317 -16.89 5.76 -10.66
N ARG A 318 -16.25 4.68 -10.19
CA ARG A 318 -15.96 3.47 -10.97
C ARG A 318 -17.23 2.74 -11.42
N PHE A 319 -17.24 2.22 -12.65
CA PHE A 319 -18.29 1.39 -13.25
C PHE A 319 -19.70 2.03 -13.33
N ARG A 320 -19.78 3.36 -13.48
CA ARG A 320 -21.07 4.08 -13.55
C ARG A 320 -21.60 4.37 -14.96
N SER A 321 -20.73 4.52 -15.96
CA SER A 321 -21.16 4.84 -17.33
C SER A 321 -20.24 4.24 -18.39
N ASN A 322 -20.82 3.80 -19.52
CA ASN A 322 -20.05 3.50 -20.73
C ASN A 322 -19.44 4.83 -21.25
N PRO A 323 -18.11 4.94 -21.37
CA PRO A 323 -17.47 6.19 -21.79
C PRO A 323 -17.53 6.42 -23.31
N PHE A 324 -18.10 5.49 -24.09
CA PHE A 324 -18.22 5.58 -25.54
C PHE A 324 -19.69 5.65 -26.00
N PRO A 325 -19.93 6.12 -27.23
CA PRO A 325 -21.20 5.92 -27.91
C PRO A 325 -21.59 4.44 -27.96
N GLU A 326 -22.88 4.17 -28.14
CA GLU A 326 -23.38 2.81 -28.32
C GLU A 326 -22.70 2.14 -29.52
N LEU A 327 -22.19 0.92 -29.30
CA LEU A 327 -21.50 0.15 -30.33
C LEU A 327 -22.52 -0.74 -31.04
N VAL A 328 -22.93 -0.32 -32.24
CA VAL A 328 -23.76 -1.14 -33.13
C VAL A 328 -22.85 -1.98 -34.02
N LEU A 329 -23.04 -3.30 -34.00
CA LEU A 329 -22.31 -4.26 -34.81
C LEU A 329 -23.22 -4.79 -35.92
N SER A 330 -22.67 -4.94 -37.12
CA SER A 330 -23.35 -5.61 -38.25
C SER A 330 -23.26 -7.13 -38.14
N GLU A 331 -24.12 -7.86 -38.86
CA GLU A 331 -24.02 -9.34 -38.95
C GLU A 331 -22.64 -9.80 -39.47
N GLU A 332 -22.01 -9.03 -40.35
CA GLU A 332 -20.64 -9.27 -40.83
C GLU A 332 -19.61 -9.09 -39.71
N ASP A 333 -19.72 -8.03 -38.90
CA ASP A 333 -18.86 -7.82 -37.73
C ASP A 333 -19.01 -8.97 -36.74
N HIS A 334 -20.25 -9.44 -36.49
CA HIS A 334 -20.52 -10.60 -35.64
C HIS A 334 -19.78 -11.84 -36.16
N ALA A 335 -19.91 -12.16 -37.46
CA ALA A 335 -19.26 -13.32 -38.06
C ALA A 335 -17.71 -13.23 -37.99
N LEU A 336 -17.15 -12.05 -38.27
CA LEU A 336 -15.70 -11.80 -38.20
C LEU A 336 -15.16 -11.96 -36.78
N LEU A 337 -15.82 -11.37 -35.79
CA LEU A 337 -15.42 -11.45 -34.38
C LEU A 337 -15.51 -12.87 -33.83
N LEU A 338 -16.52 -13.64 -34.26
CA LEU A 338 -16.65 -15.05 -33.91
C LEU A 338 -15.56 -15.90 -34.56
N ASN A 339 -15.25 -15.68 -35.84
CA ASN A 339 -14.17 -16.39 -36.52
C ASN A 339 -12.80 -16.09 -35.88
N LEU A 340 -12.52 -14.81 -35.57
CA LEU A 340 -11.33 -14.39 -34.85
C LEU A 340 -11.20 -15.10 -33.50
N THR A 341 -12.29 -15.09 -32.71
CA THR A 341 -12.35 -15.74 -31.41
C THR A 341 -12.04 -17.23 -31.52
N ASN A 342 -12.71 -17.94 -32.43
CA ASN A 342 -12.51 -19.37 -32.64
C ASN A 342 -11.07 -19.68 -33.06
N THR A 343 -10.52 -18.91 -34.00
CA THR A 343 -9.13 -19.07 -34.47
C THR A 343 -8.14 -18.92 -33.32
N LEU A 344 -8.27 -17.85 -32.52
CA LEU A 344 -7.37 -17.59 -31.39
C LEU A 344 -7.49 -18.66 -30.29
N VAL A 345 -8.70 -19.12 -30.00
CA VAL A 345 -8.93 -20.20 -29.04
C VAL A 345 -8.27 -21.49 -29.52
N GLN A 346 -8.47 -21.89 -30.78
CA GLN A 346 -7.90 -23.14 -31.32
C GLN A 346 -6.38 -23.11 -31.37
N GLN A 347 -5.77 -22.01 -31.81
CA GLN A 347 -4.31 -21.86 -31.81
C GLN A 347 -3.69 -21.98 -30.41
N ASN A 348 -4.36 -21.45 -29.37
CA ASN A 348 -3.87 -21.59 -28.00
C ASN A 348 -4.19 -22.97 -27.41
N PHE A 349 -5.24 -23.63 -27.88
CA PHE A 349 -5.58 -24.98 -27.48
C PHE A 349 -4.55 -25.99 -27.98
N GLU A 350 -4.13 -25.89 -29.24
CA GLU A 350 -3.03 -26.68 -29.81
C GLU A 350 -1.73 -26.50 -29.02
N LYS A 351 -1.39 -25.26 -28.65
CA LYS A 351 -0.22 -24.99 -27.79
C LYS A 351 -0.33 -25.70 -26.45
N TYR A 352 -1.50 -25.66 -25.82
CA TYR A 352 -1.72 -26.37 -24.55
C TYR A 352 -1.64 -27.88 -24.71
N GLN A 353 -2.20 -28.43 -25.80
CA GLN A 353 -2.09 -29.86 -26.12
C GLN A 353 -0.63 -30.28 -26.30
N ASN A 354 0.18 -29.49 -27.01
CA ASN A 354 1.61 -29.77 -27.17
C ASN A 354 2.36 -29.69 -25.84
N PHE A 355 2.07 -28.68 -25.02
CA PHE A 355 2.67 -28.55 -23.68
C PHE A 355 2.37 -29.77 -22.78
N VAL A 356 1.15 -30.31 -22.84
CA VAL A 356 0.76 -31.50 -22.07
C VAL A 356 1.37 -32.77 -22.66
N ASN A 357 1.25 -32.98 -23.97
CA ASN A 357 1.55 -34.25 -24.62
C ASN A 357 3.03 -34.42 -24.98
N GLN A 358 3.66 -33.37 -25.49
CA GLN A 358 5.04 -33.36 -25.97
C GLN A 358 5.99 -32.90 -24.86
N ASP A 359 5.78 -31.70 -24.31
CA ASP A 359 6.69 -31.08 -23.34
C ASP A 359 6.56 -31.67 -21.92
N LYS A 360 5.59 -32.57 -21.71
CA LYS A 360 5.28 -33.19 -20.41
C LYS A 360 5.13 -32.16 -19.28
N ARG A 361 4.53 -31.01 -19.61
CA ARG A 361 4.30 -29.87 -18.73
C ARG A 361 5.58 -29.23 -18.18
N GLN A 362 6.71 -29.38 -18.89
CA GLN A 362 7.96 -28.73 -18.53
C GLN A 362 8.19 -27.47 -19.36
N VAL A 363 8.66 -26.41 -18.71
CA VAL A 363 9.01 -25.16 -19.38
C VAL A 363 10.45 -25.21 -19.85
N ASP A 364 10.67 -24.99 -21.14
CA ASP A 364 12.02 -24.79 -21.68
C ASP A 364 12.62 -23.47 -21.18
N LEU A 365 13.55 -23.57 -20.21
CA LEU A 365 14.22 -22.41 -19.58
C LEU A 365 15.24 -21.71 -20.49
N THR A 366 15.62 -22.35 -21.61
CA THR A 366 16.46 -21.72 -22.63
C THR A 366 15.67 -20.69 -23.43
N ARG A 367 14.37 -20.94 -23.65
CA ARG A 367 13.45 -20.02 -24.32
C ARG A 367 12.73 -19.08 -23.37
N TRP A 368 12.47 -19.53 -22.14
CA TRP A 368 11.63 -18.82 -21.16
C TRP A 368 12.42 -18.38 -19.93
N LYS A 369 12.33 -17.10 -19.59
CA LYS A 369 12.89 -16.53 -18.36
C LYS A 369 11.79 -16.41 -17.31
N HIS A 370 12.00 -16.97 -16.13
CA HIS A 370 11.09 -16.79 -15.00
C HIS A 370 10.99 -15.32 -14.57
N VAL A 371 9.77 -14.88 -14.25
CA VAL A 371 9.44 -13.51 -13.83
C VAL A 371 8.92 -13.48 -12.41
N LYS A 372 7.88 -14.26 -12.11
CA LYS A 372 7.17 -14.22 -10.83
C LYS A 372 6.44 -15.53 -10.58
N SER A 373 6.24 -15.86 -9.31
CA SER A 373 5.42 -16.99 -8.88
C SER A 373 4.47 -16.60 -7.77
N ARG A 374 3.33 -17.30 -7.71
CA ARG A 374 2.39 -17.27 -6.58
C ARG A 374 1.83 -18.67 -6.42
N ASN A 375 1.97 -19.25 -5.23
CA ASN A 375 1.66 -20.66 -4.98
C ASN A 375 2.40 -21.54 -6.01
N ASN A 376 1.70 -22.50 -6.64
CA ASN A 376 2.26 -23.38 -7.66
C ASN A 376 1.99 -22.87 -9.09
N ILE A 377 1.89 -21.54 -9.28
CA ILE A 377 1.79 -20.90 -10.59
C ILE A 377 3.05 -20.07 -10.85
N HIS A 378 3.64 -20.25 -12.03
CA HIS A 378 4.88 -19.65 -12.45
C HIS A 378 4.66 -18.89 -13.76
N VAL A 379 5.03 -17.61 -13.74
CA VAL A 379 4.98 -16.74 -14.91
C VAL A 379 6.38 -16.55 -15.48
N HIS A 380 6.49 -16.75 -16.77
CA HIS A 380 7.71 -16.63 -17.55
C HIS A 380 7.51 -15.61 -18.68
N VAL A 381 8.59 -14.97 -19.10
CA VAL A 381 8.65 -14.12 -20.29
C VAL A 381 9.59 -14.75 -21.31
N ARG A 382 9.23 -14.71 -22.58
CA ARG A 382 10.07 -15.22 -23.66
C ARG A 382 11.36 -14.41 -23.71
N ARG A 383 12.51 -15.10 -23.81
CA ARG A 383 13.79 -14.46 -24.09
C ARG A 383 13.78 -13.94 -25.52
N GLU A 384 14.42 -12.80 -25.73
CA GLU A 384 14.57 -12.21 -27.07
C GLU A 384 15.70 -12.94 -27.79
N ASP A 385 15.50 -13.25 -29.06
CA ASP A 385 16.54 -13.82 -29.91
C ASP A 385 17.57 -12.71 -30.22
N PRO A 386 18.88 -12.94 -29.99
CA PRO A 386 19.95 -12.01 -30.37
C PRO A 386 19.92 -11.58 -31.84
N THR A 387 19.40 -12.43 -32.73
CA THR A 387 19.30 -12.20 -34.17
C THR A 387 18.13 -11.26 -34.51
N GLU A 388 17.01 -11.36 -33.78
CA GLU A 388 15.89 -10.41 -33.89
C GLU A 388 16.31 -9.02 -33.37
N LEU A 389 17.12 -8.95 -32.31
CA LEU A 389 17.64 -7.70 -31.74
C LEU A 389 18.52 -6.90 -32.72
N GLN A 390 19.14 -7.54 -33.72
CA GLN A 390 19.93 -6.86 -34.76
C GLN A 390 19.04 -6.18 -35.82
N VAL A 391 17.89 -6.77 -36.15
CA VAL A 391 16.92 -6.19 -37.10
C VAL A 391 16.16 -5.00 -36.48
N LEU A 392 15.98 -5.01 -35.15
CA LEU A 392 15.27 -3.95 -34.42
C LEU A 392 16.05 -2.63 -34.30
N GLN A 393 17.31 -2.58 -34.72
CA GLN A 393 18.11 -1.37 -34.72
C GLN A 393 17.78 -0.43 -35.90
N ASP A 394 17.03 -0.89 -36.91
CA ASP A 394 16.78 -0.13 -38.14
C ASP A 394 15.31 0.32 -38.36
N GLY A 395 14.42 0.13 -37.38
CA GLY A 395 13.05 0.66 -37.48
C GLY A 395 12.08 0.18 -36.41
N GLN A 396 11.62 1.12 -35.59
CA GLN A 396 10.37 1.23 -34.79
C GLN A 396 9.57 0.00 -34.29
N ASN A 397 10.05 -1.24 -34.29
CA ASN A 397 9.31 -2.38 -33.70
C ASN A 397 9.91 -2.80 -32.35
N LYS A 398 9.48 -2.14 -31.26
CA LYS A 398 9.78 -2.66 -29.92
C LYS A 398 9.10 -4.02 -29.75
N SER A 399 9.88 -5.08 -29.53
CA SER A 399 9.41 -6.46 -29.33
C SER A 399 8.32 -6.55 -28.24
N THR A 400 7.09 -6.88 -28.65
CA THR A 400 5.98 -7.14 -27.71
C THR A 400 6.34 -8.32 -26.81
N PRO A 401 6.34 -8.17 -25.47
CA PRO A 401 6.69 -9.27 -24.57
C PRO A 401 5.64 -10.37 -24.66
N VAL A 402 6.11 -11.59 -24.90
CA VAL A 402 5.28 -12.80 -24.83
C VAL A 402 5.50 -13.45 -23.47
N MET A 403 4.41 -13.75 -22.77
CA MET A 403 4.44 -14.34 -21.44
C MET A 403 3.67 -15.66 -21.40
N LEU A 404 4.14 -16.56 -20.55
CA LEU A 404 3.60 -17.88 -20.32
C LEU A 404 3.36 -18.05 -18.82
N SER A 405 2.14 -18.39 -18.42
CA SER A 405 1.78 -18.74 -17.05
C SER A 405 1.43 -20.21 -16.98
N VAL A 406 2.17 -21.00 -16.19
CA VAL A 406 1.94 -22.43 -16.05
C VAL A 406 1.95 -22.86 -14.60
N GLY A 407 1.24 -23.95 -14.31
CA GLY A 407 1.27 -24.61 -13.02
C GLY A 407 -0.11 -25.06 -12.58
N THR A 408 -0.30 -25.26 -11.28
CA THR A 408 -1.59 -25.72 -10.74
C THR A 408 -2.07 -24.90 -9.56
N PHE A 409 -3.37 -24.93 -9.30
CA PHE A 409 -3.94 -24.36 -8.08
C PHE A 409 -5.15 -25.15 -7.59
N PRO A 410 -5.50 -25.06 -6.29
CA PRO A 410 -6.64 -25.78 -5.73
C PRO A 410 -7.97 -25.26 -6.27
N GLY A 411 -8.91 -26.17 -6.57
CA GLY A 411 -10.26 -25.80 -7.01
C GLY A 411 -10.97 -26.81 -7.89
N LYS A 412 -12.21 -26.48 -8.24
CA LYS A 412 -13.01 -27.18 -9.26
C LYS A 412 -13.13 -26.32 -10.52
N MET A 413 -12.92 -26.91 -11.68
CA MET A 413 -12.94 -26.22 -12.96
C MET A 413 -14.30 -25.56 -13.22
N ASP A 414 -15.41 -26.22 -12.90
CA ASP A 414 -16.75 -25.63 -13.09
C ASP A 414 -16.98 -24.42 -12.15
N ASP A 415 -16.44 -24.45 -10.93
CA ASP A 415 -16.47 -23.30 -10.02
C ASP A 415 -15.61 -22.15 -10.58
N LEU A 416 -14.46 -22.46 -11.15
CA LEU A 416 -13.64 -21.48 -11.86
C LEU A 416 -14.41 -20.87 -13.03
N MET A 417 -15.03 -21.67 -13.89
CA MET A 417 -15.75 -21.17 -15.07
C MET A 417 -16.94 -20.30 -14.68
N LEU A 418 -17.64 -20.65 -13.58
CA LEU A 418 -18.69 -19.79 -13.01
C LEU A 418 -18.14 -18.44 -12.53
N GLY A 419 -16.92 -18.41 -11.97
CA GLY A 419 -16.27 -17.17 -11.53
C GLY A 419 -15.64 -16.34 -12.66
N VAL A 420 -15.25 -16.97 -13.76
CA VAL A 420 -14.77 -16.28 -14.96
C VAL A 420 -15.93 -15.57 -15.68
N MET A 421 -17.09 -16.23 -15.77
CA MET A 421 -18.26 -15.78 -16.50
C MET A 421 -18.82 -14.44 -15.98
N ASN A 422 -18.90 -13.45 -16.86
CA ASN A 422 -19.32 -12.09 -16.53
C ASN A 422 -20.00 -11.35 -17.72
N PRO A 423 -21.07 -11.88 -18.31
CA PRO A 423 -21.67 -11.33 -19.55
C PRO A 423 -22.35 -9.97 -19.35
N THR A 424 -22.69 -9.59 -18.11
CA THR A 424 -23.38 -8.33 -17.78
C THR A 424 -22.47 -7.37 -17.01
N LEU A 425 -22.84 -6.09 -16.94
CA LEU A 425 -22.10 -5.11 -16.16
C LEU A 425 -22.07 -5.48 -14.67
N GLU A 426 -23.18 -5.96 -14.10
CA GLU A 426 -23.28 -6.36 -12.69
C GLU A 426 -22.38 -7.54 -12.36
N THR A 427 -22.39 -8.57 -13.21
CA THR A 427 -21.52 -9.75 -13.04
C THR A 427 -20.05 -9.41 -13.27
N MET A 428 -19.75 -8.48 -14.18
CA MET A 428 -18.40 -7.93 -14.37
C MET A 428 -17.90 -7.17 -13.14
N ARG A 429 -18.75 -6.30 -12.55
CA ARG A 429 -18.41 -5.58 -11.32
C ARG A 429 -18.20 -6.53 -10.15
N MET A 430 -19.01 -7.59 -10.06
CA MET A 430 -18.86 -8.64 -9.06
C MET A 430 -17.50 -9.35 -9.23
N LYS A 431 -17.15 -9.82 -10.44
CA LYS A 431 -15.85 -10.43 -10.75
C LYS A 431 -14.68 -9.52 -10.37
N ALA A 432 -14.70 -8.26 -10.80
CA ALA A 432 -13.66 -7.27 -10.52
C ALA A 432 -13.40 -7.08 -9.01
N SER A 433 -14.46 -7.20 -8.17
CA SER A 433 -14.35 -7.04 -6.72
C SER A 433 -13.60 -8.18 -6.02
N TYR A 434 -13.46 -9.35 -6.63
CA TYR A 434 -12.73 -10.49 -6.06
C TYR A 434 -11.40 -10.76 -6.75
N VAL A 435 -11.34 -10.56 -8.07
CA VAL A 435 -10.17 -10.87 -8.88
C VAL A 435 -9.15 -9.72 -8.86
N HIS A 436 -9.65 -8.47 -8.73
CA HIS A 436 -8.85 -7.24 -8.79
C HIS A 436 -8.07 -7.07 -10.11
N ASP A 437 -8.65 -7.54 -11.22
CA ASP A 437 -8.10 -7.49 -12.57
C ASP A 437 -8.43 -6.19 -13.35
N VAL A 438 -9.48 -5.46 -12.96
CA VAL A 438 -9.90 -4.23 -13.63
C VAL A 438 -10.26 -3.12 -12.63
N ASN A 439 -10.00 -1.87 -13.02
CA ASN A 439 -10.35 -0.71 -12.19
C ASN A 439 -11.69 -0.09 -12.58
N ASP A 440 -11.92 0.01 -13.88
CA ASP A 440 -13.17 0.46 -14.47
C ASP A 440 -13.45 -0.39 -15.72
N ALA A 441 -14.72 -0.53 -16.08
CA ALA A 441 -15.10 -1.32 -17.24
C ALA A 441 -16.53 -1.05 -17.72
N ALA A 442 -16.77 -1.39 -18.99
CA ALA A 442 -18.08 -1.33 -19.62
C ALA A 442 -18.28 -2.53 -20.56
N ILE A 443 -19.53 -3.00 -20.64
CA ILE A 443 -19.98 -3.90 -21.71
C ILE A 443 -20.34 -3.01 -22.91
N LEU A 444 -19.76 -3.30 -24.08
CA LEU A 444 -19.98 -2.52 -25.30
C LEU A 444 -20.98 -3.20 -26.22
N ALA A 445 -20.83 -4.50 -26.48
CA ALA A 445 -21.75 -5.28 -27.30
C ALA A 445 -21.71 -6.78 -26.94
N PRO A 446 -22.83 -7.41 -26.58
CA PRO A 446 -22.92 -8.86 -26.46
C PRO A 446 -22.98 -9.51 -27.85
N ILE A 447 -22.22 -10.59 -28.07
CA ILE A 447 -22.23 -11.37 -29.32
C ILE A 447 -22.85 -12.75 -29.08
N ILE A 448 -22.38 -13.47 -28.05
CA ILE A 448 -22.96 -14.72 -27.58
C ILE A 448 -23.29 -14.58 -26.09
N VAL A 449 -24.57 -14.77 -25.77
CA VAL A 449 -25.10 -14.80 -24.41
C VAL A 449 -25.17 -16.25 -23.92
N PRO A 450 -24.81 -16.55 -22.66
CA PRO A 450 -24.95 -17.88 -22.09
C PRO A 450 -26.37 -18.46 -22.20
N THR A 451 -26.46 -19.76 -22.44
CA THR A 451 -27.72 -20.52 -22.55
C THR A 451 -27.73 -21.69 -21.56
N GLU A 452 -28.87 -22.37 -21.39
CA GLU A 452 -28.93 -23.57 -20.53
C GLU A 452 -28.03 -24.72 -21.03
N VAL A 453 -27.86 -24.83 -22.35
CA VAL A 453 -27.04 -25.88 -22.98
C VAL A 453 -25.56 -25.52 -22.88
N GLY A 454 -25.22 -24.26 -23.18
CA GLY A 454 -23.86 -23.73 -23.08
C GLY A 454 -23.77 -22.60 -22.04
N PRO A 455 -23.86 -22.88 -20.74
CA PRO A 455 -23.94 -21.84 -19.71
C PRO A 455 -22.59 -21.16 -19.46
N PHE A 456 -21.48 -21.77 -19.89
CA PHE A 456 -20.15 -21.15 -19.84
C PHE A 456 -19.73 -20.55 -21.18
N LEU A 457 -20.57 -20.64 -22.22
CA LEU A 457 -20.27 -20.07 -23.53
C LEU A 457 -20.73 -18.62 -23.57
N SER A 458 -19.79 -17.70 -23.72
CA SER A 458 -20.08 -16.28 -23.90
C SER A 458 -19.02 -15.61 -24.74
N VAL A 459 -19.44 -14.66 -25.57
CA VAL A 459 -18.56 -13.79 -26.37
C VAL A 459 -19.11 -12.37 -26.29
N VAL A 460 -18.29 -11.43 -25.80
CA VAL A 460 -18.73 -10.05 -25.52
C VAL A 460 -17.60 -9.06 -25.81
N VAL A 461 -17.93 -7.96 -26.47
CA VAL A 461 -17.02 -6.81 -26.63
C VAL A 461 -17.09 -5.95 -25.38
N LYS A 462 -15.93 -5.65 -24.80
CA LYS A 462 -15.80 -4.92 -23.53
C LYS A 462 -14.73 -3.84 -23.62
N TRP A 463 -14.85 -2.88 -22.72
CA TRP A 463 -13.81 -1.93 -22.40
C TRP A 463 -13.37 -2.12 -20.95
N MET A 464 -12.09 -1.93 -20.67
CA MET A 464 -11.58 -1.82 -19.30
C MET A 464 -10.46 -0.79 -19.18
N GLN A 465 -10.37 -0.16 -18.02
CA GLN A 465 -9.23 0.66 -17.60
C GLN A 465 -8.43 -0.07 -16.51
N ARG A 466 -7.11 0.02 -16.62
CA ARG A 466 -6.17 -0.39 -15.56
C ARG A 466 -5.39 0.81 -15.03
N ASP A 467 -5.41 0.94 -13.71
CA ASP A 467 -4.57 1.91 -13.01
C ASP A 467 -3.15 1.37 -12.93
N LEU A 468 -2.18 2.17 -13.36
CA LEU A 468 -0.77 1.81 -13.24
C LEU A 468 -0.17 2.40 -11.96
N PRO A 469 0.82 1.73 -11.33
CA PRO A 469 1.60 2.34 -10.28
C PRO A 469 2.16 3.69 -10.75
N LEU A 470 2.12 4.69 -9.88
CA LEU A 470 2.58 6.07 -10.14
C LEU A 470 1.69 6.92 -11.06
N GLU A 471 0.44 6.54 -11.37
CA GLU A 471 -0.51 7.44 -12.05
C GLU A 471 -0.57 8.83 -11.39
N SER A 472 -0.63 8.87 -10.05
CA SER A 472 -0.70 10.11 -9.27
C SER A 472 0.52 11.03 -9.40
N THR A 473 1.60 10.55 -10.01
CA THR A 473 2.82 11.35 -10.25
C THR A 473 2.80 12.11 -11.58
N ASN A 474 1.78 11.88 -12.42
CA ASN A 474 1.70 12.36 -13.82
C ASN A 474 2.85 11.90 -14.74
N LEU A 475 3.77 11.05 -14.25
CA LEU A 475 4.85 10.48 -15.06
C LEU A 475 4.39 9.32 -15.93
N ILE A 476 3.28 8.66 -15.55
CA ILE A 476 2.73 7.48 -16.21
C ILE A 476 1.22 7.68 -16.34
N LYS A 477 0.71 7.64 -17.58
CA LYS A 477 -0.74 7.66 -17.83
C LYS A 477 -1.35 6.27 -17.62
N ASN A 478 -2.62 6.21 -17.23
CA ASN A 478 -3.34 4.93 -17.19
C ASN A 478 -3.57 4.38 -18.59
N ARG A 479 -3.81 3.06 -18.64
CA ARG A 479 -4.06 2.34 -19.88
C ARG A 479 -5.50 1.84 -19.94
N ASP A 480 -6.12 2.00 -21.09
CA ASP A 480 -7.38 1.33 -21.40
C ASP A 480 -7.23 0.31 -22.53
N PHE A 481 -8.18 -0.60 -22.59
CA PHE A 481 -8.24 -1.68 -23.57
C PHE A 481 -9.68 -1.84 -24.04
N VAL A 482 -9.88 -1.93 -25.35
CA VAL A 482 -11.12 -2.41 -25.97
C VAL A 482 -10.81 -3.79 -26.51
N TYR A 483 -11.62 -4.77 -26.15
CA TYR A 483 -11.30 -6.18 -26.37
C TYR A 483 -12.55 -7.04 -26.49
N ILE A 484 -12.42 -8.15 -27.21
CA ILE A 484 -13.37 -9.27 -27.15
C ILE A 484 -12.98 -10.19 -26.01
N GLU A 485 -13.94 -10.48 -25.13
CA GLU A 485 -13.83 -11.50 -24.08
C GLU A 485 -14.64 -12.72 -24.49
N ALA A 486 -14.03 -13.89 -24.50
CA ALA A 486 -14.69 -15.15 -24.81
C ALA A 486 -14.39 -16.23 -23.78
N THR A 487 -15.41 -17.05 -23.49
CA THR A 487 -15.34 -18.15 -22.52
C THR A 487 -16.08 -19.37 -23.05
N GLY A 488 -15.66 -20.56 -22.61
CA GLY A 488 -16.31 -21.81 -23.00
C GLY A 488 -15.55 -23.05 -22.56
N ILE A 489 -15.99 -24.21 -23.05
CA ILE A 489 -15.40 -25.52 -22.78
C ILE A 489 -15.01 -26.17 -24.11
N LEU A 490 -13.78 -26.65 -24.20
CA LEU A 490 -13.24 -27.50 -25.25
C LEU A 490 -13.03 -28.92 -24.72
N HIS A 491 -12.72 -29.85 -25.62
CA HIS A 491 -12.43 -31.25 -25.26
C HIS A 491 -11.14 -31.70 -25.92
N PHE A 492 -10.25 -32.30 -25.13
CA PHE A 492 -9.14 -33.08 -25.68
C PHE A 492 -9.67 -34.30 -26.44
N PRO A 493 -8.86 -34.90 -27.34
CA PRO A 493 -9.25 -36.12 -28.07
C PRO A 493 -9.64 -37.29 -27.17
N ASN A 494 -9.11 -37.34 -25.94
CA ASN A 494 -9.45 -38.34 -24.92
C ASN A 494 -10.75 -38.03 -24.15
N GLY A 495 -11.46 -36.95 -24.49
CA GLY A 495 -12.70 -36.52 -23.84
C GLY A 495 -12.51 -35.63 -22.60
N GLU A 496 -11.27 -35.36 -22.16
CA GLU A 496 -11.04 -34.45 -21.03
C GLU A 496 -11.51 -33.02 -21.37
N ARG A 497 -12.25 -32.41 -20.44
CA ARG A 497 -12.78 -31.04 -20.58
C ARG A 497 -11.68 -30.02 -20.30
N VAL A 498 -11.62 -28.97 -21.13
CA VAL A 498 -10.72 -27.83 -20.97
C VAL A 498 -11.51 -26.54 -21.03
N GLY A 499 -11.61 -25.82 -19.91
CA GLY A 499 -12.19 -24.48 -19.88
C GLY A 499 -11.24 -23.45 -20.47
N TYR A 500 -11.76 -22.45 -21.16
CA TYR A 500 -10.94 -21.35 -21.69
C TYR A 500 -11.49 -19.98 -21.30
N HIS A 501 -10.57 -19.01 -21.20
CA HIS A 501 -10.85 -17.58 -21.07
C HIS A 501 -9.92 -16.80 -22.00
N LEU A 502 -10.50 -16.21 -23.04
CA LEU A 502 -9.81 -15.37 -24.02
C LEU A 502 -10.16 -13.90 -23.77
N MET A 503 -9.16 -13.04 -23.82
CA MET A 503 -9.29 -11.59 -23.92
C MET A 503 -8.37 -11.12 -25.05
N HIS A 504 -8.93 -10.53 -26.11
CA HIS A 504 -8.13 -10.07 -27.25
C HIS A 504 -8.54 -8.66 -27.68
N SER A 505 -7.58 -7.75 -27.75
CA SER A 505 -7.85 -6.36 -28.14
C SER A 505 -8.33 -6.27 -29.57
N ILE A 506 -9.36 -5.45 -29.77
CA ILE A 506 -9.96 -5.16 -31.08
C ILE A 506 -10.18 -3.65 -31.20
N ALA A 507 -10.16 -3.15 -32.43
CA ALA A 507 -10.32 -1.74 -32.72
C ALA A 507 -11.59 -1.48 -33.51
N PHE A 508 -12.30 -0.42 -33.16
CA PHE A 508 -13.47 0.08 -33.89
C PHE A 508 -13.24 1.56 -34.22
N PRO A 509 -13.46 2.00 -35.46
CA PRO A 509 -13.31 3.41 -35.85
C PRO A 509 -14.12 4.38 -34.96
N GLN A 510 -15.30 3.95 -34.51
CA GLN A 510 -16.20 4.71 -33.64
C GLN A 510 -15.74 4.79 -32.18
N ILE A 511 -14.82 3.94 -31.73
CA ILE A 511 -14.31 3.91 -30.34
C ILE A 511 -12.91 4.53 -30.27
N ARG A 512 -12.86 5.85 -30.12
CA ARG A 512 -11.60 6.60 -30.02
C ARG A 512 -10.97 6.51 -28.63
N PRO A 513 -9.64 6.62 -28.48
CA PRO A 513 -8.99 6.69 -27.18
C PRO A 513 -9.52 7.86 -26.32
N LEU A 514 -9.68 7.62 -25.03
CA LEU A 514 -10.16 8.63 -24.07
C LEU A 514 -9.06 9.67 -23.76
N PRO A 515 -9.42 10.93 -23.46
CA PRO A 515 -8.45 11.95 -23.10
C PRO A 515 -7.67 11.54 -21.84
N ASN A 516 -6.35 11.78 -21.86
CA ASN A 516 -5.43 11.46 -20.76
C ASN A 516 -5.25 9.97 -20.41
N ILE A 517 -5.79 9.08 -21.23
CA ILE A 517 -5.61 7.62 -21.11
C ILE A 517 -4.90 7.13 -22.38
N VAL A 518 -4.02 6.13 -22.24
CA VAL A 518 -3.28 5.55 -23.35
C VAL A 518 -3.93 4.22 -23.75
N ARG A 519 -4.35 4.08 -25.01
CA ARG A 519 -4.88 2.82 -25.53
C ARG A 519 -3.76 1.80 -25.68
N GLY A 520 -3.88 0.68 -24.97
CA GLY A 520 -3.04 -0.50 -25.16
C GLY A 520 -3.75 -1.60 -25.93
N ASN A 521 -2.97 -2.57 -26.41
CA ASN A 521 -3.45 -3.85 -26.94
C ASN A 521 -3.00 -4.99 -26.04
N LEU A 522 -3.82 -6.02 -25.93
CA LEU A 522 -3.46 -7.27 -25.26
C LEU A 522 -4.05 -8.46 -25.99
N SER A 523 -3.45 -9.62 -25.78
CA SER A 523 -4.04 -10.91 -26.09
C SER A 523 -3.71 -11.82 -24.92
N ILE A 524 -4.71 -12.36 -24.23
CA ILE A 524 -4.55 -13.28 -23.11
C ILE A 524 -5.46 -14.46 -23.38
N CYS A 525 -4.93 -15.67 -23.38
CA CYS A 525 -5.71 -16.89 -23.48
C CYS A 525 -5.30 -17.84 -22.37
N CYS A 526 -6.20 -18.10 -21.44
CA CYS A 526 -6.03 -19.03 -20.34
C CYS A 526 -6.76 -20.33 -20.64
N MET A 527 -6.07 -21.47 -20.47
CA MET A 527 -6.62 -22.82 -20.56
C MET A 527 -6.58 -23.48 -19.18
N PHE A 528 -7.70 -24.07 -18.78
CA PHE A 528 -7.91 -24.68 -17.47
C PHE A 528 -8.37 -26.13 -17.64
N ARG A 529 -7.72 -27.08 -16.94
CA ARG A 529 -8.12 -28.50 -16.96
C ARG A 529 -8.18 -29.07 -15.54
N GLN A 530 -9.20 -29.88 -15.25
CA GLN A 530 -9.30 -30.58 -13.96
C GLN A 530 -8.35 -31.79 -13.96
N LEU A 531 -7.36 -31.83 -13.06
CA LEU A 531 -6.44 -32.99 -12.94
C LEU A 531 -6.96 -34.04 -11.95
N ASN A 532 -7.60 -33.59 -10.88
CA ASN A 532 -8.30 -34.42 -9.88
C ASN A 532 -9.36 -33.56 -9.19
N GLU A 533 -10.14 -34.09 -8.24
CA GLU A 533 -11.30 -33.41 -7.64
C GLU A 533 -11.05 -31.97 -7.13
N ASN A 534 -9.82 -31.63 -6.74
CA ASN A 534 -9.51 -30.34 -6.12
C ASN A 534 -8.28 -29.64 -6.73
N VAL A 535 -7.81 -30.05 -7.91
CA VAL A 535 -6.64 -29.42 -8.56
C VAL A 535 -6.94 -29.07 -10.01
N ILE A 536 -6.74 -27.80 -10.33
CA ILE A 536 -6.86 -27.23 -11.68
C ILE A 536 -5.45 -27.00 -12.23
N ASP A 537 -5.22 -27.47 -13.46
CA ASP A 537 -4.08 -27.13 -14.29
C ASP A 537 -4.31 -25.80 -14.98
N ASN A 538 -3.31 -24.93 -15.02
CA ASN A 538 -3.34 -23.65 -15.68
C ASN A 538 -2.26 -23.59 -16.75
N HIS A 539 -2.66 -23.16 -17.93
CA HIS A 539 -1.73 -22.81 -18.99
C HIS A 539 -2.26 -21.57 -19.72
N SER A 540 -1.58 -20.44 -19.54
CA SER A 540 -1.98 -19.16 -20.11
C SER A 540 -0.88 -18.60 -20.99
N PHE A 541 -1.24 -18.17 -22.19
CA PHE A 541 -0.39 -17.40 -23.07
C PHE A 541 -0.86 -15.95 -23.13
N SER A 542 0.07 -15.01 -23.09
CA SER A 542 -0.30 -13.60 -23.26
C SER A 542 0.73 -12.75 -23.99
N THR A 543 0.23 -11.73 -24.68
CA THR A 543 0.98 -10.58 -25.19
C THR A 543 0.38 -9.29 -24.63
N LEU A 544 1.23 -8.31 -24.32
CA LEU A 544 0.79 -7.01 -23.83
C LEU A 544 1.57 -5.90 -24.50
N GLU A 545 0.85 -5.03 -25.20
CA GLU A 545 1.33 -3.79 -25.81
C GLU A 545 0.69 -2.62 -25.08
N PRO A 546 1.39 -2.00 -24.13
CA PRO A 546 0.77 -1.03 -23.23
C PRO A 546 0.39 0.29 -23.92
N GLY A 547 0.75 0.48 -25.19
CA GLY A 547 0.58 1.74 -25.89
C GLY A 547 1.42 2.88 -25.31
N GLY A 548 1.76 3.83 -26.19
CA GLY A 548 2.63 4.95 -25.84
C GLY A 548 3.94 4.50 -25.16
N GLU A 549 4.51 5.38 -24.34
CA GLU A 549 5.71 5.04 -23.58
C GLU A 549 5.33 4.38 -22.24
N LEU A 550 5.50 3.05 -22.15
CA LEU A 550 5.60 2.34 -20.89
C LEU A 550 6.87 1.51 -20.90
N LEU A 551 7.64 1.61 -19.82
CA LEU A 551 8.93 0.97 -19.75
C LEU A 551 8.78 -0.52 -19.45
N ARG A 552 9.55 -1.33 -20.16
CA ARG A 552 9.44 -2.79 -20.15
C ARG A 552 9.52 -3.40 -18.75
N PHE A 553 10.39 -2.89 -17.89
CA PHE A 553 10.54 -3.38 -16.51
C PHE A 553 9.35 -3.07 -15.59
N LEU A 554 8.48 -2.10 -15.92
CA LEU A 554 7.21 -1.88 -15.22
C LEU A 554 6.11 -2.76 -15.80
N MET A 555 6.08 -2.86 -17.13
CA MET A 555 5.09 -3.64 -17.85
C MET A 555 5.12 -5.13 -17.45
N ILE A 556 6.30 -5.76 -17.40
CA ILE A 556 6.43 -7.20 -17.16
C ILE A 556 5.85 -7.62 -15.78
N PRO A 557 6.20 -6.98 -14.65
CA PRO A 557 5.60 -7.29 -13.35
C PRO A 557 4.09 -7.05 -13.30
N ILE A 558 3.59 -6.00 -13.97
CA ILE A 558 2.15 -5.70 -14.04
C ILE A 558 1.41 -6.81 -14.79
N ALA A 559 1.92 -7.19 -15.97
CA ALA A 559 1.37 -8.28 -16.76
C ALA A 559 1.43 -9.63 -16.02
N ALA A 560 2.53 -9.88 -15.31
CA ALA A 560 2.65 -11.09 -14.48
C ALA A 560 1.58 -11.12 -13.38
N GLU A 561 1.31 -9.99 -12.72
CA GLU A 561 0.21 -9.91 -11.73
C GLU A 561 -1.17 -10.19 -12.34
N CYS A 562 -1.44 -9.73 -13.58
CA CYS A 562 -2.67 -10.08 -14.29
C CYS A 562 -2.81 -11.59 -14.50
N LEU A 563 -1.74 -12.27 -14.90
CA LEU A 563 -1.78 -13.72 -15.12
C LEU A 563 -1.95 -14.48 -13.80
N LEU A 564 -1.32 -13.99 -12.72
CA LEU A 564 -1.43 -14.60 -11.40
C LEU A 564 -2.80 -14.38 -10.73
N SER A 565 -3.63 -13.45 -11.20
CA SER A 565 -4.99 -13.27 -10.66
C SER A 565 -5.96 -14.35 -11.11
N ALA A 566 -5.61 -15.20 -12.09
CA ALA A 566 -6.46 -16.30 -12.54
C ALA A 566 -6.84 -17.28 -11.42
N ILE A 567 -6.01 -17.42 -10.38
CA ILE A 567 -6.30 -18.24 -9.19
C ILE A 567 -7.51 -17.73 -8.39
N ASN A 568 -7.91 -16.46 -8.58
CA ASN A 568 -9.03 -15.86 -7.87
C ASN A 568 -10.38 -16.13 -8.56
N TYR A 569 -10.39 -16.73 -9.75
CA TYR A 569 -11.62 -17.08 -10.45
C TYR A 569 -12.41 -18.19 -9.72
N GLU A 570 -11.75 -19.21 -9.20
CA GLU A 570 -12.44 -20.26 -8.43
C GLU A 570 -13.08 -19.72 -7.14
N PRO A 571 -12.38 -18.95 -6.29
CA PRO A 571 -13.01 -18.33 -5.12
C PRO A 571 -14.17 -17.41 -5.50
N CYS A 572 -14.06 -16.70 -6.63
CA CYS A 572 -15.15 -15.87 -7.15
C CYS A 572 -16.39 -16.72 -7.43
N GLY A 573 -16.25 -17.87 -8.10
CA GLY A 573 -17.34 -18.82 -8.33
C GLY A 573 -17.96 -19.36 -7.04
N GLN A 574 -17.15 -19.69 -6.03
CA GLN A 574 -17.67 -20.12 -4.72
C GLN A 574 -18.55 -19.05 -4.06
N ILE A 575 -18.15 -17.78 -4.16
CA ILE A 575 -18.98 -16.69 -3.63
C ILE A 575 -20.22 -16.46 -4.49
N THR A 576 -20.16 -16.65 -5.81
CA THR A 576 -21.33 -16.62 -6.70
C THR A 576 -22.37 -17.66 -6.29
N LYS A 577 -21.94 -18.90 -5.95
CA LYS A 577 -22.85 -19.94 -5.43
C LYS A 577 -23.50 -19.53 -4.11
N LEU A 578 -22.73 -18.94 -3.19
CA LEU A 578 -23.28 -18.40 -1.93
C LEU A 578 -24.30 -17.28 -2.17
N ALA A 579 -23.98 -16.34 -3.06
CA ALA A 579 -24.86 -15.23 -3.42
C ALA A 579 -26.17 -15.73 -4.04
N TRP A 580 -26.07 -16.69 -4.96
CA TRP A 580 -27.21 -17.36 -5.58
C TRP A 580 -28.08 -18.06 -4.54
N MET A 581 -27.48 -18.85 -3.63
CA MET A 581 -28.21 -19.52 -2.55
C MET A 581 -28.94 -18.56 -1.62
N MET A 582 -28.28 -17.45 -1.25
CA MET A 582 -28.89 -16.42 -0.40
C MET A 582 -30.14 -15.85 -1.04
N GLN A 583 -30.09 -15.55 -2.33
CA GLN A 583 -31.23 -15.02 -3.05
C GLN A 583 -32.37 -16.05 -3.13
N ARG A 584 -32.04 -17.31 -3.43
CA ARG A 584 -33.03 -18.36 -3.67
C ARG A 584 -33.81 -18.66 -2.40
N ARG A 585 -33.10 -18.90 -1.30
CA ARG A 585 -33.72 -19.15 0.01
C ARG A 585 -34.55 -17.97 0.50
N ARG A 586 -34.14 -16.74 0.16
CA ARG A 586 -34.89 -15.55 0.54
C ARG A 586 -36.24 -15.45 -0.19
N THR A 587 -36.28 -15.75 -1.49
CA THR A 587 -37.53 -15.80 -2.26
C THR A 587 -38.44 -16.93 -1.75
N GLU A 588 -37.88 -18.09 -1.39
CA GLU A 588 -38.60 -19.20 -0.78
C GLU A 588 -39.18 -18.83 0.61
N MET A 589 -38.48 -18.01 1.40
CA MET A 589 -38.88 -17.69 2.78
C MET A 589 -40.00 -16.66 2.92
N VAL A 590 -40.41 -15.97 1.85
CA VAL A 590 -41.57 -15.05 1.89
C VAL A 590 -42.86 -15.76 2.33
N HIS A 591 -42.88 -17.10 2.31
CA HIS A 591 -44.02 -17.95 2.69
C HIS A 591 -43.89 -18.68 4.05
N SER A 592 -42.91 -18.38 4.91
CA SER A 592 -42.75 -19.08 6.20
C SER A 592 -42.49 -18.15 7.40
N THR A 593 -43.34 -18.24 8.42
CA THR A 593 -43.28 -17.47 9.68
C THR A 593 -42.07 -17.86 10.52
N GLN A 594 -41.31 -16.84 10.97
CA GLN A 594 -40.05 -17.00 11.69
C GLN A 594 -40.23 -17.65 13.07
N SER A 595 -39.64 -18.84 13.27
CA SER A 595 -39.40 -19.38 14.62
C SER A 595 -38.01 -18.95 15.10
N SER A 596 -37.96 -17.95 15.99
CA SER A 596 -36.74 -17.55 16.68
C SER A 596 -36.28 -18.66 17.63
N ARG A 597 -35.50 -19.63 17.14
CA ARG A 597 -34.85 -20.63 17.99
C ARG A 597 -33.70 -19.99 18.78
N SER A 598 -33.71 -20.20 20.10
CA SER A 598 -32.66 -19.78 21.06
C SER A 598 -31.43 -20.69 21.04
N THR A 599 -31.38 -21.66 20.14
CA THR A 599 -30.30 -22.65 20.01
C THR A 599 -29.54 -22.46 18.69
N CYS A 600 -28.28 -22.89 18.67
CA CYS A 600 -27.45 -22.85 17.46
C CYS A 600 -27.92 -23.88 16.43
N ALA A 601 -28.09 -23.47 15.17
CA ALA A 601 -28.49 -24.33 14.05
C ALA A 601 -27.54 -25.50 13.75
N MET A 602 -26.30 -25.45 14.26
CA MET A 602 -25.24 -26.41 13.96
C MET A 602 -24.98 -27.37 15.12
N CYS A 603 -24.77 -26.83 16.32
CA CYS A 603 -24.39 -27.63 17.49
C CYS A 603 -25.51 -27.75 18.53
N MET A 604 -26.69 -27.18 18.27
CA MET A 604 -27.86 -27.16 19.16
C MET A 604 -27.65 -26.54 20.54
N LYS A 605 -26.44 -26.05 20.85
CA LYS A 605 -26.14 -25.33 22.10
C LYS A 605 -27.00 -24.08 22.24
N GLY A 606 -27.53 -23.85 23.43
CA GLY A 606 -28.27 -22.63 23.77
C GLY A 606 -27.40 -21.38 23.59
N ILE A 607 -27.96 -20.36 22.96
CA ILE A 607 -27.33 -19.06 22.76
C ILE A 607 -27.96 -18.11 23.79
N SER A 608 -27.43 -18.12 25.01
CA SER A 608 -27.96 -17.38 26.16
C SER A 608 -27.95 -15.86 25.96
N ARG A 609 -29.02 -15.17 26.40
CA ARG A 609 -29.03 -13.71 26.64
C ARG A 609 -28.32 -13.43 27.98
N GLY A 610 -27.02 -13.17 27.98
CA GLY A 610 -26.31 -12.73 29.19
C GLY A 610 -26.70 -11.31 29.61
N ARG A 611 -26.41 -10.93 30.88
CA ARG A 611 -26.66 -9.58 31.45
C ARG A 611 -25.97 -8.42 30.71
N LEU A 612 -25.06 -8.72 29.77
CA LEU A 612 -24.28 -7.75 28.97
C LEU A 612 -24.66 -7.78 27.46
N GLY A 613 -25.88 -8.21 27.12
CA GLY A 613 -26.36 -8.20 25.73
C GLY A 613 -25.76 -9.27 24.81
N SER A 614 -26.22 -9.27 23.56
CA SER A 614 -26.08 -10.28 22.50
C SER A 614 -24.69 -10.41 21.85
N ILE A 615 -23.61 -10.30 22.63
CA ILE A 615 -22.24 -10.45 22.12
C ILE A 615 -22.01 -11.90 21.66
N GLY A 616 -22.06 -12.13 20.34
CA GLY A 616 -21.73 -13.42 19.73
C GLY A 616 -22.90 -14.17 19.06
N ARG A 617 -24.15 -13.69 19.18
CA ARG A 617 -25.28 -14.20 18.39
C ARG A 617 -25.17 -13.66 16.97
N SER A 618 -25.21 -14.53 15.97
CA SER A 618 -25.30 -14.13 14.56
C SER A 618 -26.37 -14.97 13.86
N THR A 619 -26.93 -14.47 12.77
CA THR A 619 -27.94 -15.17 11.98
C THR A 619 -27.33 -15.58 10.65
N CYS A 620 -27.49 -16.84 10.25
CA CYS A 620 -27.08 -17.29 8.93
C CYS A 620 -27.94 -16.61 7.86
N LYS A 621 -27.35 -16.00 6.83
CA LYS A 621 -28.11 -15.34 5.75
C LYS A 621 -28.68 -16.26 4.68
N VAL A 622 -28.53 -17.58 4.82
CA VAL A 622 -29.11 -18.59 3.91
C VAL A 622 -30.29 -19.30 4.59
N CYS A 623 -30.08 -19.90 5.76
CA CYS A 623 -31.13 -20.62 6.49
C CYS A 623 -31.84 -19.80 7.58
N PHE A 624 -31.41 -18.55 7.80
CA PHE A 624 -32.01 -17.61 8.76
C PHE A 624 -32.01 -18.04 10.24
N ASN A 625 -31.36 -19.15 10.57
CA ASN A 625 -31.24 -19.64 11.94
C ASN A 625 -30.07 -18.99 12.72
N SER A 626 -30.17 -19.01 14.05
CA SER A 626 -29.12 -18.52 14.96
C SER A 626 -27.86 -19.40 14.90
N VAL A 627 -26.68 -18.78 14.93
CA VAL A 627 -25.38 -19.46 14.86
C VAL A 627 -24.46 -18.92 15.95
N CYS A 628 -23.82 -19.83 16.70
CA CYS A 628 -22.84 -19.47 17.72
C CYS A 628 -21.48 -19.08 17.10
N MET A 629 -20.58 -18.54 17.92
CA MET A 629 -19.26 -18.08 17.49
C MET A 629 -18.43 -19.16 16.78
N SER A 630 -18.42 -20.40 17.29
CA SER A 630 -17.61 -21.50 16.75
C SER A 630 -18.19 -22.12 15.48
N CYS A 631 -19.49 -21.91 15.23
CA CYS A 631 -20.19 -22.52 14.09
C CYS A 631 -20.45 -21.53 12.94
N LYS A 632 -20.05 -20.26 13.11
CA LYS A 632 -20.26 -19.22 12.10
C LYS A 632 -19.08 -19.12 11.15
N VAL A 633 -19.39 -19.05 9.86
CA VAL A 633 -18.45 -18.79 8.77
C VAL A 633 -18.72 -17.40 8.25
N ARG A 634 -17.69 -16.56 8.17
CA ARG A 634 -17.81 -15.20 7.63
C ARG A 634 -17.17 -15.14 6.25
N LYS A 635 -17.90 -14.64 5.26
CA LYS A 635 -17.41 -14.41 3.90
C LYS A 635 -17.70 -12.97 3.49
N HIS A 636 -16.82 -12.39 2.67
CA HIS A 636 -17.08 -11.12 2.01
C HIS A 636 -17.94 -11.39 0.79
N VAL A 637 -19.13 -10.80 0.75
CA VAL A 637 -20.08 -10.97 -0.36
C VAL A 637 -20.37 -9.60 -0.95
N SER A 638 -20.14 -9.46 -2.25
CA SER A 638 -20.34 -8.24 -3.01
C SER A 638 -21.81 -7.87 -3.09
N MET A 639 -22.09 -6.57 -2.93
CA MET A 639 -23.41 -5.96 -3.00
C MET A 639 -23.27 -4.56 -3.61
N ILE A 640 -24.25 -4.11 -4.38
CA ILE A 640 -24.30 -2.77 -4.95
C ILE A 640 -25.21 -1.91 -4.05
N ALA A 641 -24.64 -0.89 -3.42
CA ALA A 641 -25.38 0.06 -2.61
C ALA A 641 -26.35 0.91 -3.47
N PRO A 642 -27.36 1.57 -2.87
CA PRO A 642 -28.28 2.44 -3.61
C PRO A 642 -27.60 3.59 -4.36
N ASP A 643 -26.44 4.04 -3.88
CA ASP A 643 -25.59 5.03 -4.57
C ASP A 643 -24.76 4.41 -5.71
N GLY A 644 -25.03 3.16 -6.08
CA GLY A 644 -24.31 2.43 -7.11
C GLY A 644 -22.90 2.01 -6.72
N LYS A 645 -22.43 2.16 -5.48
CA LYS A 645 -21.08 1.69 -5.08
C LYS A 645 -21.06 0.20 -4.78
N MET A 646 -19.97 -0.48 -5.17
CA MET A 646 -19.74 -1.88 -4.80
C MET A 646 -19.23 -1.97 -3.37
N LEU A 647 -19.93 -2.71 -2.52
CA LEU A 647 -19.60 -3.01 -1.13
C LEU A 647 -19.31 -4.50 -0.96
N GLN A 648 -18.41 -4.85 -0.05
CA GLN A 648 -18.12 -6.24 0.31
C GLN A 648 -18.25 -6.44 1.84
N PRO A 649 -19.46 -6.33 2.41
CA PRO A 649 -19.66 -6.57 3.84
C PRO A 649 -19.29 -8.00 4.24
N LYS A 650 -18.94 -8.17 5.52
CA LYS A 650 -18.77 -9.49 6.13
C LYS A 650 -20.15 -10.09 6.41
N VAL A 651 -20.55 -11.05 5.59
CA VAL A 651 -21.81 -11.79 5.74
C VAL A 651 -21.58 -13.07 6.55
N THR A 652 -22.52 -13.41 7.43
CA THR A 652 -22.42 -14.59 8.29
C THR A 652 -23.27 -15.75 7.77
N PHE A 653 -22.66 -16.93 7.75
CA PHE A 653 -23.26 -18.21 7.35
C PHE A 653 -23.05 -19.24 8.47
N CYS A 654 -23.93 -20.25 8.58
CA CYS A 654 -23.59 -21.44 9.35
C CYS A 654 -22.66 -22.33 8.52
N ALA A 655 -21.84 -23.16 9.17
CA ALA A 655 -20.92 -24.05 8.47
C ALA A 655 -21.62 -25.04 7.52
N MET A 656 -22.86 -25.47 7.81
CA MET A 656 -23.66 -26.31 6.90
C MET A 656 -23.96 -25.59 5.59
N CYS A 657 -24.56 -24.40 5.63
CA CYS A 657 -24.89 -23.65 4.40
C CYS A 657 -23.65 -23.24 3.61
N ALA A 658 -22.55 -22.90 4.31
CA ALA A 658 -21.28 -22.62 3.64
C ALA A 658 -20.72 -23.88 2.94
N GLY A 659 -20.82 -25.05 3.57
CA GLY A 659 -20.39 -26.32 2.97
C GLY A 659 -21.33 -26.82 1.86
N GLU A 660 -22.63 -26.57 1.96
CA GLU A 660 -23.63 -26.82 0.92
C GLU A 660 -23.30 -26.00 -0.33
N ALA A 661 -23.07 -24.69 -0.17
CA ALA A 661 -22.66 -23.82 -1.26
C ALA A 661 -21.37 -24.30 -1.93
N SER A 662 -20.38 -24.73 -1.13
CA SER A 662 -19.11 -25.22 -1.66
C SER A 662 -19.25 -26.50 -2.49
N ARG A 663 -20.20 -27.37 -2.14
CA ARG A 663 -20.44 -28.65 -2.83
C ARG A 663 -21.43 -28.53 -4.00
N MET A 664 -22.15 -27.43 -4.10
CA MET A 664 -23.12 -27.19 -5.15
C MET A 664 -22.48 -27.24 -6.54
N ASN A 665 -23.22 -27.82 -7.50
CA ASN A 665 -22.80 -27.94 -8.89
C ASN A 665 -22.83 -26.55 -9.56
N ALA A 666 -21.65 -26.00 -9.87
CA ALA A 666 -21.54 -24.69 -10.49
C ALA A 666 -22.24 -24.63 -11.86
N LEU A 667 -22.27 -25.74 -12.59
CA LEU A 667 -22.95 -25.83 -13.88
C LEU A 667 -24.46 -25.61 -13.75
N GLU A 668 -25.09 -26.15 -12.72
CA GLU A 668 -26.52 -25.96 -12.46
C GLU A 668 -26.82 -24.50 -12.09
N VAL A 669 -25.97 -23.90 -11.26
CA VAL A 669 -26.08 -22.47 -10.91
C VAL A 669 -25.97 -21.61 -12.17
N ALA A 670 -25.01 -21.91 -13.06
CA ALA A 670 -24.82 -21.20 -14.31
C ALA A 670 -26.04 -21.36 -15.26
N ARG A 671 -26.65 -22.55 -15.32
CA ARG A 671 -27.90 -22.77 -16.08
C ARG A 671 -29.06 -21.95 -15.54
N ASP A 672 -29.23 -21.91 -14.23
CA ASP A 672 -30.29 -21.12 -13.62
C ASP A 672 -30.06 -19.62 -13.87
N MET A 673 -28.82 -19.14 -13.82
CA MET A 673 -28.48 -17.77 -14.22
C MET A 673 -28.85 -17.48 -15.68
N ALA A 674 -28.57 -18.43 -16.59
CA ALA A 674 -28.94 -18.31 -18.01
C ALA A 674 -30.46 -18.27 -18.24
N ARG A 675 -31.27 -18.90 -17.36
CA ARG A 675 -32.75 -18.80 -17.36
C ARG A 675 -33.29 -17.43 -16.92
N GLY A 676 -32.41 -16.48 -16.61
CA GLY A 676 -32.80 -15.18 -16.06
C GLY A 676 -32.89 -15.17 -14.53
N TYR A 677 -32.31 -16.16 -13.84
CA TYR A 677 -32.10 -16.06 -12.40
C TYR A 677 -31.05 -14.98 -12.10
N ASP A 678 -31.55 -13.77 -11.88
CA ASP A 678 -30.70 -12.58 -11.78
C ASP A 678 -30.16 -12.39 -10.36
N ILE A 679 -28.90 -12.81 -10.14
CA ILE A 679 -28.17 -12.59 -8.87
C ILE A 679 -28.03 -11.09 -8.54
N SER A 680 -28.19 -10.20 -9.53
CA SER A 680 -28.11 -8.76 -9.30
C SER A 680 -29.20 -8.24 -8.36
N LYS A 681 -30.36 -8.92 -8.27
CA LYS A 681 -31.40 -8.59 -7.27
C LYS A 681 -30.89 -8.73 -5.84
N MET A 682 -29.95 -9.64 -5.57
CA MET A 682 -29.23 -9.71 -4.29
C MET A 682 -28.27 -8.55 -4.12
N LEU A 683 -27.56 -8.16 -5.19
CA LEU A 683 -26.61 -7.06 -5.16
C LEU A 683 -27.28 -5.77 -4.69
N TYR A 684 -28.49 -5.44 -5.18
CA TYR A 684 -29.18 -4.18 -4.87
C TYR A 684 -30.07 -4.20 -3.61
N ALA A 685 -30.13 -5.30 -2.85
CA ALA A 685 -31.09 -5.43 -1.75
C ALA A 685 -30.70 -4.61 -0.49
N SER A 686 -31.41 -3.49 -0.27
CA SER A 686 -31.33 -2.55 0.86
C SER A 686 -31.50 -3.14 2.28
N SER A 687 -31.83 -4.42 2.39
CA SER A 687 -32.34 -5.09 3.61
C SER A 687 -31.31 -5.96 4.32
N LEU A 688 -30.07 -6.06 3.81
CA LEU A 688 -28.96 -6.68 4.54
C LEU A 688 -28.33 -5.73 5.57
N LEU A 689 -28.58 -4.42 5.47
CA LEU A 689 -28.04 -3.39 6.38
C LEU A 689 -28.88 -3.17 7.65
N THR A 690 -30.11 -3.70 7.74
CA THR A 690 -31.02 -3.40 8.87
C THR A 690 -31.04 -4.43 10.00
N SER A 691 -30.20 -5.47 10.01
CA SER A 691 -30.25 -6.49 11.07
C SER A 691 -29.22 -6.30 12.22
N SER A 692 -28.90 -5.06 12.61
CA SER A 692 -28.25 -4.80 13.90
C SER A 692 -28.56 -3.44 14.56
N SER A 693 -29.66 -2.76 14.21
CA SER A 693 -30.00 -1.47 14.82
C SER A 693 -31.51 -1.24 14.94
N TRP A 694 -32.19 -1.98 15.82
CA TRP A 694 -33.54 -1.62 16.27
C TRP A 694 -33.69 -2.00 17.75
N SER A 695 -33.41 -1.03 18.62
CA SER A 695 -34.03 -0.87 19.94
C SER A 695 -33.72 0.55 20.40
N ASP A 696 -34.65 1.47 20.10
CA ASP A 696 -35.27 2.37 21.10
C ASP A 696 -35.98 3.51 20.38
N SER A 697 -37.22 3.24 19.99
CA SER A 697 -38.27 4.23 19.92
C SER A 697 -39.58 3.49 20.15
N ASP A 698 -40.04 3.52 21.40
CA ASP A 698 -41.45 3.67 21.81
C ASP A 698 -41.58 3.36 23.31
N GLN A 699 -41.52 4.40 24.15
CA GLN A 699 -42.37 4.55 25.34
C GLN A 699 -42.13 5.93 26.00
N GLN A 700 -43.12 6.81 25.83
CA GLN A 700 -43.43 8.09 26.50
C GLN A 700 -42.41 9.23 26.47
#